data_AF-A0A933KVL8-F1
#
_entry.id   AF-A0A933KVL8-F1
#
_cell.length_a   1.000
_cell.length_b   1.000
_cell.length_c   1.000
_cell.angle_alpha   90.00
_cell.angle_beta   90.00
_cell.angle_gamma   90.00
#
_symmetry.space_group_name_H-M   'P 1'
#
loop_
_entity.id
_entity.type
_entity.pdbx_description
1 polymer ?
#
loop_
_entity_poly.entity_id
_entity_poly.type
_entity_poly.pdbx_seq_one_letter_code
_entity_poly.pdbx_strand_id
1 'polypeptide(L)'
;MHNVNLQRREIQIGSRTISLETGKLAKQADGAVIVRSGDTVVLVTACRAQNAREGIDFLPLTVDYREYTYASGRIPGGFFKREGKPSEKEVLTSRLIDRPIRPLFPSGWRYETQVIALVLSADTDNDSDVLAITGASAALATSTIPFQKTIAGVRVGLVNGQFIVNPTFAERKESTLDLIVAGSADGIVMVEAGAREVSEADVVTALEVAHAAIKQIVAAIDALAAAAGRKKTVVQKKDIGHDFYREVEEKVYAPLSEAMRIRGKLENYDRVDQVLDEFVASIPEGEIQRRTEAKHIFHELKEKVLRDEVLDRGVRLDGRRFDEIRPIWSEASVLPRAHGSVVFTRGETQALVTCTLGTADDEQKIEHVSGEFYKRFMLHYNFPPFSVGEVAFLRGPGRREIGHGALAERALTPVVPGEDKFAYTVRIVSDILESNGSSSMASVCGGSMAMMDAGVPLKAAVAGIAMGLIMDEKTGKYAVLSDIAGAEDHYGDMDFKVAGTTGGITALQMDIKVSGVTAEVMRKALEQARQGRLHILAAMATTLGAPRTSMSVFAPRIVTIRIPVDKIRDVIGPGGKMIRSIIERTGVKIDVEDDGRVNVASSDGDSAQKAIGIIQELTATPELNKTYMGKVQRITDFGAFVEIMPGTDGLLHVSEISTHRVKDVRDELKEGQQIMVKVINIDPTGKIRLSRKALLQDEAAKAGAEAATPAAKD
;
A
#
# COMPACT_ATOMS: atom_id res chain seq x y z
N MET A 1 -10.86 -40.19 28.18
CA MET A 1 -10.15 -39.01 27.64
C MET A 1 -8.66 -39.33 27.41
N HIS A 2 -8.32 -40.33 26.59
CA HIS A 2 -6.96 -40.90 26.51
C HIS A 2 -6.27 -40.75 25.13
N ASN A 3 -6.67 -39.80 24.28
CA ASN A 3 -6.16 -39.67 22.90
C ASN A 3 -5.61 -38.26 22.56
N VAL A 4 -5.03 -37.55 23.53
CA VAL A 4 -4.40 -36.23 23.32
C VAL A 4 -2.94 -36.30 23.79
N ASN A 5 -2.02 -36.59 22.87
CA ASN A 5 -0.57 -36.44 23.11
C ASN A 5 -0.21 -34.97 22.88
N LEU A 6 -0.48 -34.14 23.89
CA LEU A 6 -0.27 -32.70 23.84
C LEU A 6 1.21 -32.37 23.97
N GLN A 7 1.76 -31.65 23.00
CA GLN A 7 3.10 -31.06 23.10
C GLN A 7 2.96 -29.55 23.05
N ARG A 8 3.55 -28.85 24.02
CA ARG A 8 3.50 -27.38 24.13
C ARG A 8 4.89 -26.81 24.41
N ARG A 9 5.16 -25.65 23.82
CA ARG A 9 6.33 -24.79 24.10
C ARG A 9 5.89 -23.36 24.28
N GLU A 10 6.57 -22.64 25.15
CA GLU A 10 6.37 -21.21 25.37
C GLU A 10 7.71 -20.49 25.29
N ILE A 11 7.72 -19.33 24.64
CA ILE A 11 8.90 -18.52 24.40
C ILE A 11 8.56 -17.08 24.76
N GLN A 12 9.42 -16.45 25.57
CA GLN A 12 9.32 -15.03 25.86
C GLN A 12 10.18 -14.26 24.85
N ILE A 13 9.57 -13.35 24.08
CA ILE A 13 10.23 -12.47 23.12
C ILE A 13 9.90 -11.03 23.49
N GLY A 14 10.88 -10.32 24.05
CA GLY A 14 10.65 -9.00 24.64
C GLY A 14 9.59 -9.08 25.75
N SER A 15 8.55 -8.25 25.64
CA SER A 15 7.42 -8.25 26.59
C SER A 15 6.33 -9.27 26.28
N ARG A 16 6.43 -10.02 25.17
CA ARG A 16 5.37 -10.91 24.68
C ARG A 16 5.74 -12.39 24.85
N THR A 17 4.74 -13.20 25.14
CA THR A 17 4.88 -14.67 25.20
C THR A 17 4.24 -15.28 23.96
N ILE A 18 5.00 -16.07 23.21
CA ILE A 18 4.48 -16.88 22.10
C ILE A 18 4.40 -18.33 22.58
N SER A 19 3.25 -18.97 22.39
CA SER A 19 3.06 -20.40 22.66
C SER A 19 2.80 -21.17 21.38
N LEU A 20 3.36 -22.39 21.31
CA LEU A 20 3.21 -23.34 20.22
C LEU A 20 2.64 -24.64 20.79
N GLU A 21 1.55 -25.15 20.22
CA GLU A 21 0.87 -26.36 20.70
C GLU A 21 0.53 -27.31 19.54
N THR A 22 0.83 -28.60 19.68
CA THR A 22 0.42 -29.66 18.73
C THR A 22 -0.19 -30.87 19.43
N GLY A 23 -0.91 -31.71 18.67
CA GLY A 23 -1.53 -32.94 19.15
C GLY A 23 -2.97 -32.80 19.67
N LYS A 24 -3.51 -31.58 19.71
CA LYS A 24 -4.88 -31.29 20.17
C LYS A 24 -5.89 -31.18 19.02
N LEU A 25 -5.65 -30.27 18.06
CA LEU A 25 -6.56 -29.97 16.94
C LEU A 25 -6.02 -30.49 15.60
N ALA A 26 -6.91 -30.65 14.62
CA ALA A 26 -6.60 -31.01 13.24
C ALA A 26 -5.68 -32.25 13.08
N LYS A 27 -5.87 -33.27 13.93
CA LYS A 27 -5.02 -34.47 14.02
C LYS A 27 -4.94 -35.34 12.75
N GLN A 28 -5.78 -35.07 11.75
CA GLN A 28 -5.76 -35.76 10.45
C GLN A 28 -4.80 -35.10 9.43
N ALA A 29 -4.39 -33.85 9.66
CA ALA A 29 -3.35 -33.23 8.84
C ALA A 29 -2.00 -33.92 9.06
N ASP A 30 -1.09 -33.83 8.09
CA ASP A 30 0.28 -34.34 8.26
C ASP A 30 0.97 -33.66 9.44
N GLY A 31 0.77 -32.34 9.58
CA GLY A 31 1.17 -31.55 10.74
C GLY A 31 0.17 -30.44 11.05
N ALA A 32 0.00 -30.13 12.33
CA ALA A 32 -0.90 -29.07 12.80
C ALA A 32 -0.38 -28.44 14.09
N VAL A 33 -0.33 -27.11 14.14
CA VAL A 33 0.14 -26.34 15.28
C VAL A 33 -0.80 -25.16 15.55
N ILE A 34 -1.13 -24.94 16.82
CA ILE A 34 -1.76 -23.72 17.30
C ILE A 34 -0.65 -22.79 17.78
N VAL A 35 -0.62 -21.58 17.24
CA VAL A 35 0.27 -20.50 17.69
C VAL A 35 -0.58 -19.46 18.39
N ARG A 36 -0.12 -18.98 19.55
CA ARG A 36 -0.82 -17.93 20.32
C ARG A 36 0.15 -16.91 20.88
N SER A 37 -0.21 -15.63 20.79
CA SER A 37 0.39 -14.51 21.52
C SER A 37 -0.74 -13.62 22.02
N GLY A 38 -0.77 -13.32 23.32
CA GLY A 38 -1.94 -12.69 23.93
C GLY A 38 -3.20 -13.54 23.71
N ASP A 39 -4.26 -12.94 23.17
CA ASP A 39 -5.49 -13.61 22.79
C ASP A 39 -5.64 -13.80 21.27
N THR A 40 -4.62 -13.41 20.50
CA THR A 40 -4.50 -13.78 19.08
C THR A 40 -4.05 -15.24 18.94
N VAL A 41 -4.85 -16.04 18.24
CA VAL A 41 -4.68 -17.50 18.05
C VAL A 41 -4.78 -17.84 16.57
N VAL A 42 -3.78 -18.53 16.05
CA VAL A 42 -3.74 -19.02 14.67
C VAL A 42 -3.56 -20.55 14.67
N LEU A 43 -4.49 -21.27 14.03
CA LEU A 43 -4.30 -22.68 13.72
C LEU A 43 -3.64 -22.80 12.36
N VAL A 44 -2.47 -23.44 12.31
CA VAL A 44 -1.77 -23.70 11.05
C VAL A 44 -1.65 -25.20 10.80
N THR A 45 -2.02 -25.64 9.60
CA THR A 45 -1.94 -27.03 9.17
C THR A 45 -1.06 -27.16 7.93
N ALA A 46 -0.42 -28.32 7.78
CA ALA A 46 0.30 -28.72 6.59
C ALA A 46 -0.20 -30.10 6.15
N CYS A 47 -0.57 -30.22 4.88
CA CYS A 47 -1.03 -31.46 4.26
C CYS A 47 -0.30 -31.69 2.94
N ARG A 48 -0.04 -32.95 2.60
CA ARG A 48 0.43 -33.33 1.26
C ARG A 48 -0.49 -34.34 0.59
N ALA A 49 -0.50 -34.35 -0.73
CA ALA A 49 -1.07 -35.45 -1.51
C ALA A 49 -0.31 -36.76 -1.25
N GLN A 50 -1.00 -37.88 -1.41
CA GLN A 50 -0.41 -39.21 -1.27
C GLN A 50 0.57 -39.53 -2.41
N ASN A 51 0.26 -39.06 -3.62
CA ASN A 51 1.03 -39.31 -4.84
C ASN A 51 1.65 -38.01 -5.37
N ALA A 52 2.82 -38.12 -6.01
CA ALA A 52 3.42 -37.01 -6.72
C ALA A 52 2.64 -36.71 -8.00
N ARG A 53 2.59 -35.44 -8.41
CA ARG A 53 2.05 -35.05 -9.71
C ARG A 53 3.03 -35.43 -10.81
N GLU A 54 2.53 -36.12 -11.83
CA GLU A 54 3.29 -36.47 -13.03
C GLU A 54 3.38 -35.29 -13.99
N GLY A 55 4.48 -35.20 -14.73
CA GLY A 55 4.65 -34.21 -15.80
C GLY A 55 4.85 -32.75 -15.36
N ILE A 56 4.99 -32.48 -14.05
CA ILE A 56 5.33 -31.15 -13.55
C ILE A 56 6.82 -31.04 -13.18
N ASP A 57 7.37 -29.86 -13.39
CA ASP A 57 8.76 -29.45 -13.10
C ASP A 57 8.86 -28.38 -12.00
N PHE A 58 7.72 -27.99 -11.41
CA PHE A 58 7.64 -27.00 -10.34
C PHE A 58 7.19 -27.61 -9.00
N LEU A 59 7.41 -26.88 -7.89
CA LEU A 59 6.88 -27.21 -6.57
C LEU A 59 5.40 -26.82 -6.46
N PRO A 60 4.45 -27.78 -6.38
CA PRO A 60 3.02 -27.49 -6.23
C PRO A 60 2.66 -27.15 -4.77
N LEU A 61 3.22 -26.06 -4.25
CA LEU A 61 2.94 -25.51 -2.93
C LEU A 61 1.87 -24.43 -3.02
N THR A 62 0.81 -24.59 -2.24
CA THR A 62 -0.23 -23.58 -2.01
C THR A 62 -0.25 -23.19 -0.54
N VAL A 63 -0.20 -21.89 -0.28
CA VAL A 63 -0.38 -21.35 1.07
C VAL A 63 -1.64 -20.50 1.11
N ASP A 64 -2.50 -20.73 2.10
CA ASP A 64 -3.72 -19.97 2.33
C ASP A 64 -3.77 -19.47 3.77
N TYR A 65 -3.74 -18.15 3.93
CA TYR A 65 -4.03 -17.48 5.19
C TYR A 65 -5.47 -16.95 5.15
N ARG A 66 -6.25 -17.24 6.20
CA ARG A 66 -7.66 -16.85 6.30
C ARG A 66 -7.97 -16.14 7.62
N GLU A 67 -8.65 -15.02 7.50
CA GLU A 67 -9.17 -14.21 8.58
C GLU A 67 -10.70 -14.35 8.62
N TYR A 68 -11.22 -15.02 9.64
CA TYR A 68 -12.66 -15.08 9.87
C TYR A 68 -13.10 -13.98 10.82
N THR A 69 -14.25 -13.35 10.56
CA THR A 69 -14.69 -12.20 11.38
C THR A 69 -15.08 -12.61 12.80
N TYR A 70 -15.42 -13.88 12.99
CA TYR A 70 -15.66 -14.45 14.33
C TYR A 70 -14.42 -14.37 15.22
N ALA A 71 -13.21 -14.29 14.66
CA ALA A 71 -11.98 -14.13 15.44
C ALA A 71 -11.98 -12.83 16.27
N SER A 72 -12.78 -11.84 15.85
CA SER A 72 -13.06 -10.59 16.57
C SER A 72 -14.51 -10.50 17.09
N GLY A 73 -15.26 -11.61 17.08
CA GLY A 73 -16.66 -11.64 17.52
C GLY A 73 -17.64 -10.90 16.60
N ARG A 74 -17.33 -10.70 15.31
CA ARG A 74 -18.17 -9.95 14.36
C ARG A 74 -18.76 -10.82 13.26
N ILE A 75 -19.89 -10.37 12.70
CA ILE A 75 -20.51 -10.92 11.49
C ILE A 75 -19.99 -10.14 10.28
N PRO A 76 -19.66 -10.77 9.13
CA PRO A 76 -19.16 -10.06 7.95
C PRO A 76 -20.11 -8.96 7.45
N GLY A 77 -19.56 -7.83 7.00
CA GLY A 77 -20.34 -6.68 6.54
C GLY A 77 -21.09 -6.92 5.23
N GLY A 78 -20.53 -7.74 4.35
CA GLY A 78 -21.08 -8.04 3.01
C GLY A 78 -22.50 -8.61 3.00
N PHE A 79 -23.16 -8.55 1.83
CA PHE A 79 -24.56 -8.93 1.63
C PHE A 79 -24.89 -10.35 2.13
N PHE A 80 -24.00 -11.32 1.88
CA PHE A 80 -24.20 -12.73 2.22
C PHE A 80 -23.88 -13.08 3.69
N LYS A 81 -23.35 -12.14 4.49
CA LYS A 81 -22.95 -12.37 5.89
C LYS A 81 -22.02 -13.57 6.09
N ARG A 82 -21.14 -13.81 5.12
CA ARG A 82 -20.14 -14.88 5.07
C ARG A 82 -18.87 -14.37 4.41
N GLU A 83 -17.72 -14.84 4.86
CA GLU A 83 -16.43 -14.54 4.24
C GLU A 83 -16.39 -15.11 2.80
N GLY A 84 -16.10 -14.23 1.84
CA GLY A 84 -16.06 -14.56 0.42
C GLY A 84 -14.63 -14.71 -0.11
N LYS A 85 -14.38 -14.06 -1.25
CA LYS A 85 -13.05 -14.00 -1.88
C LYS A 85 -11.99 -13.49 -0.87
N PRO A 86 -10.75 -14.00 -0.92
CA PRO A 86 -9.67 -13.48 -0.11
C PRO A 86 -9.49 -11.97 -0.22
N SER A 87 -9.37 -11.33 0.95
CA SER A 87 -9.02 -9.91 1.06
C SER A 87 -7.57 -9.66 0.63
N GLU A 88 -7.21 -8.40 0.43
CA GLU A 88 -5.84 -8.02 0.09
C GLU A 88 -4.84 -8.49 1.17
N LYS A 89 -5.16 -8.26 2.46
CA LYS A 89 -4.34 -8.76 3.58
C LYS A 89 -4.22 -10.28 3.56
N GLU A 90 -5.30 -11.01 3.28
CA GLU A 90 -5.23 -12.47 3.24
C GLU A 90 -4.30 -12.97 2.12
N VAL A 91 -4.36 -12.35 0.94
CA VAL A 91 -3.46 -12.66 -0.18
C VAL A 91 -2.01 -12.30 0.15
N LEU A 92 -1.78 -11.11 0.72
CA LEU A 92 -0.44 -10.63 1.08
C LEU A 92 0.20 -11.49 2.16
N THR A 93 -0.53 -11.83 3.23
CA THR A 93 -0.03 -12.71 4.29
C THR A 93 0.21 -14.13 3.78
N SER A 94 -0.64 -14.65 2.89
CA SER A 94 -0.39 -15.93 2.23
C SER A 94 0.94 -15.94 1.47
N ARG A 95 1.22 -14.85 0.72
CA ARG A 95 2.49 -14.67 0.00
C ARG A 95 3.67 -14.49 0.96
N LEU A 96 3.47 -13.78 2.07
CA LEU A 96 4.47 -13.55 3.12
C LEU A 96 4.88 -14.85 3.80
N ILE A 97 3.96 -15.81 3.96
CA ILE A 97 4.26 -17.15 4.49
C ILE A 97 4.94 -18.02 3.41
N ASP A 98 4.46 -17.99 2.17
CA ASP A 98 4.96 -18.81 1.06
C ASP A 98 6.44 -18.55 0.74
N ARG A 99 6.81 -17.27 0.61
CA ARG A 99 8.16 -16.82 0.22
C ARG A 99 9.28 -17.49 1.02
N PRO A 100 9.30 -17.45 2.36
CA PRO A 100 10.40 -18.01 3.13
C PRO A 100 10.34 -19.53 3.30
N ILE A 101 9.19 -20.19 3.13
CA ILE A 101 9.12 -21.66 3.25
C ILE A 101 9.42 -22.39 1.94
N ARG A 102 9.10 -21.77 0.78
CA ARG A 102 9.25 -22.38 -0.55
C ARG A 102 10.67 -22.86 -0.86
N PRO A 103 11.75 -22.10 -0.59
CA PRO A 103 13.12 -22.54 -0.84
C PRO A 103 13.57 -23.72 0.03
N LEU A 104 12.86 -24.01 1.12
CA LEU A 104 13.25 -25.01 2.11
C LEU A 104 12.70 -26.40 1.82
N PHE A 105 11.90 -26.53 0.75
CA PHE A 105 11.52 -27.82 0.20
C PHE A 105 12.67 -28.40 -0.62
N PRO A 106 12.95 -29.70 -0.51
CA PRO A 106 14.00 -30.33 -1.32
C PRO A 106 13.63 -30.30 -2.81
N SER A 107 14.67 -30.14 -3.65
CA SER A 107 14.52 -30.24 -5.10
C SER A 107 13.87 -31.57 -5.50
N GLY A 108 12.98 -31.52 -6.50
CA GLY A 108 12.22 -32.67 -6.98
C GLY A 108 10.97 -33.03 -6.14
N TRP A 109 10.63 -32.26 -5.10
CA TRP A 109 9.38 -32.45 -4.36
C TRP A 109 8.16 -32.07 -5.20
N ARG A 110 7.47 -33.09 -5.73
CA ARG A 110 6.33 -32.96 -6.66
C ARG A 110 4.99 -33.36 -6.05
N TYR A 111 4.92 -33.49 -4.73
CA TYR A 111 3.67 -33.76 -4.02
C TYR A 111 2.94 -32.45 -3.78
N GLU A 112 1.69 -32.36 -4.23
CA GLU A 112 0.83 -31.22 -3.93
C GLU A 112 0.80 -31.00 -2.42
N THR A 113 1.19 -29.81 -1.99
CA THR A 113 1.38 -29.46 -0.59
C THR A 113 0.56 -28.22 -0.29
N GLN A 114 -0.28 -28.29 0.73
CA GLN A 114 -1.10 -27.16 1.17
C GLN A 114 -0.78 -26.81 2.62
N VAL A 115 -0.50 -25.53 2.85
CA VAL A 115 -0.38 -24.95 4.19
C VAL A 115 -1.56 -23.99 4.39
N ILE A 116 -2.34 -24.20 5.45
CA ILE A 116 -3.50 -23.36 5.75
C ILE A 116 -3.31 -22.73 7.13
N ALA A 117 -3.33 -21.41 7.22
CA ALA A 117 -3.29 -20.65 8.46
C ALA A 117 -4.65 -19.97 8.70
N LEU A 118 -5.37 -20.40 9.74
CA LEU A 118 -6.68 -19.88 10.12
C LEU A 118 -6.56 -19.04 11.39
N VAL A 119 -6.92 -17.77 11.32
CA VAL A 119 -7.04 -16.92 12.51
C VAL A 119 -8.33 -17.29 13.23
N LEU A 120 -8.19 -17.88 14.42
CA LEU A 120 -9.31 -18.37 15.22
C LEU A 120 -9.76 -17.35 16.27
N SER A 121 -8.84 -16.52 16.75
CA SER A 121 -9.06 -15.45 17.72
C SER A 121 -8.07 -14.33 17.43
N ALA A 122 -8.48 -13.08 17.59
CA ALA A 122 -7.65 -11.91 17.35
C ALA A 122 -7.93 -10.86 18.42
N ASP A 123 -6.88 -10.43 19.10
CA ASP A 123 -6.94 -9.31 20.04
C ASP A 123 -6.62 -7.96 19.36
N THR A 124 -6.63 -6.90 20.15
CA THR A 124 -6.39 -5.53 19.69
C THR A 124 -4.92 -5.12 19.76
N ASP A 125 -4.02 -6.04 20.08
CA ASP A 125 -2.61 -5.78 20.31
C ASP A 125 -1.73 -6.44 19.25
N ASN A 126 -1.95 -7.73 18.98
CA ASN A 126 -1.04 -8.61 18.27
C ASN A 126 -1.56 -8.94 16.87
N ASP A 127 -0.79 -8.58 15.84
CA ASP A 127 -1.05 -8.99 14.46
C ASP A 127 -0.74 -10.48 14.27
N SER A 128 -1.57 -11.17 13.49
CA SER A 128 -1.54 -12.63 13.34
C SER A 128 -0.57 -13.13 12.26
N ASP A 129 0.00 -12.24 11.45
CA ASP A 129 0.83 -12.61 10.31
C ASP A 129 2.14 -13.29 10.71
N VAL A 130 2.90 -12.72 11.63
CA VAL A 130 4.17 -13.30 12.13
C VAL A 130 3.94 -14.60 12.91
N LEU A 131 2.79 -14.72 13.56
CA LEU A 131 2.35 -15.97 14.20
C LEU A 131 2.03 -17.04 13.16
N ALA A 132 1.40 -16.66 12.04
CA ALA A 132 1.08 -17.56 10.95
C ALA A 132 2.34 -18.06 10.23
N ILE A 133 3.35 -17.20 9.99
CA ILE A 133 4.66 -17.62 9.45
C ILE A 133 5.31 -18.65 10.37
N THR A 134 5.37 -18.34 11.66
CA THR A 134 5.93 -19.22 12.69
C THR A 134 5.17 -20.55 12.76
N GLY A 135 3.85 -20.51 12.68
CA GLY A 135 2.98 -21.69 12.70
C GLY A 135 3.13 -22.56 11.45
N ALA A 136 3.32 -21.96 10.27
CA ALA A 136 3.55 -22.70 9.02
C ALA A 136 4.82 -23.53 9.10
N SER A 137 5.90 -22.91 9.56
CA SER A 137 7.17 -23.60 9.84
C SER A 137 7.01 -24.72 10.86
N ALA A 138 6.32 -24.46 11.98
CA ALA A 138 6.09 -25.46 13.02
C ALA A 138 5.20 -26.63 12.55
N ALA A 139 4.15 -26.36 11.76
CA ALA A 139 3.29 -27.38 11.18
C ALA A 139 4.06 -28.26 10.18
N LEU A 140 4.89 -27.67 9.31
CA LEU A 140 5.78 -28.41 8.41
C LEU A 140 6.81 -29.22 9.20
N ALA A 141 7.44 -28.63 10.22
CA ALA A 141 8.44 -29.29 11.07
C ALA A 141 7.85 -30.51 11.80
N THR A 142 6.64 -30.40 12.32
CA THR A 142 5.93 -31.49 13.00
C THR A 142 5.26 -32.50 12.06
N SER A 143 5.35 -32.31 10.74
CA SER A 143 4.74 -33.21 9.75
C SER A 143 5.68 -34.30 9.20
N THR A 144 5.16 -35.17 8.31
CA THR A 144 5.99 -36.10 7.52
C THR A 144 6.61 -35.46 6.27
N ILE A 145 6.24 -34.22 5.94
CA ILE A 145 6.69 -33.50 4.74
C ILE A 145 8.16 -33.10 4.95
N PRO A 146 9.05 -33.36 3.98
CA PRO A 146 10.45 -32.97 4.08
C PRO A 146 10.57 -31.45 4.05
N PHE A 147 11.30 -30.91 5.02
CA PHE A 147 11.50 -29.50 5.22
C PHE A 147 12.89 -29.30 5.81
N GLN A 148 13.78 -28.63 5.07
CA GLN A 148 15.23 -28.69 5.34
C GLN A 148 15.64 -27.93 6.61
N LYS A 149 15.01 -26.78 6.85
CA LYS A 149 15.29 -25.91 7.99
C LYS A 149 14.00 -25.34 8.53
N THR A 150 13.95 -25.09 9.82
CA THR A 150 12.85 -24.36 10.45
C THR A 150 13.13 -22.87 10.41
N ILE A 151 12.05 -22.10 10.24
CA ILE A 151 12.08 -20.64 10.27
C ILE A 151 11.09 -20.08 11.29
N ALA A 152 11.26 -18.82 11.67
CA ALA A 152 10.27 -18.06 12.41
C ALA A 152 10.08 -16.69 11.78
N GLY A 153 8.90 -16.10 11.98
CA GLY A 153 8.58 -14.73 11.58
C GLY A 153 8.52 -13.80 12.80
N VAL A 154 9.10 -12.60 12.67
CA VAL A 154 8.97 -11.53 13.66
C VAL A 154 8.74 -10.19 12.95
N ARG A 155 8.18 -9.23 13.68
CA ARG A 155 8.04 -7.84 13.24
C ARG A 155 8.92 -6.95 14.11
N VAL A 156 9.57 -5.94 13.56
CA VAL A 156 10.38 -4.97 14.29
C VAL A 156 9.88 -3.57 13.98
N GLY A 157 9.59 -2.82 15.04
CA GLY A 157 9.27 -1.39 14.98
C GLY A 157 10.42 -0.54 15.51
N LEU A 158 10.50 0.72 15.08
CA LEU A 158 11.39 1.75 15.60
C LEU A 158 10.52 2.87 16.21
N VAL A 159 10.34 2.83 17.53
CA VAL A 159 9.47 3.75 18.27
C VAL A 159 10.35 4.60 19.18
N ASN A 160 10.30 5.93 19.02
CA ASN A 160 11.11 6.87 19.81
C ASN A 160 12.62 6.51 19.84
N GLY A 161 13.16 6.02 18.72
CA GLY A 161 14.56 5.60 18.59
C GLY A 161 14.90 4.22 19.19
N GLN A 162 13.91 3.47 19.68
CA GLN A 162 14.10 2.13 20.23
C GLN A 162 13.51 1.05 19.32
N PHE A 163 14.25 -0.04 19.11
CA PHE A 163 13.78 -1.20 18.37
C PHE A 163 12.91 -2.10 19.26
N ILE A 164 11.67 -2.34 18.84
CA ILE A 164 10.70 -3.18 19.55
C ILE A 164 10.38 -4.39 18.68
N VAL A 165 10.53 -5.59 19.23
CA VAL A 165 10.14 -6.84 18.56
C VAL A 165 8.67 -7.14 18.84
N ASN A 166 7.93 -7.50 17.78
CA ASN A 166 6.50 -7.71 17.74
C ASN A 166 5.71 -6.56 18.40
N PRO A 167 5.87 -5.32 17.90
CA PRO A 167 5.16 -4.16 18.45
C PRO A 167 3.65 -4.31 18.25
N THR A 168 2.90 -3.76 19.20
CA THR A 168 1.43 -3.70 19.13
C THR A 168 0.93 -2.82 17.99
N PHE A 169 -0.35 -2.93 17.65
CA PHE A 169 -0.99 -1.97 16.74
C PHE A 169 -0.83 -0.51 17.18
N ALA A 170 -0.85 -0.22 18.49
CA ALA A 170 -0.64 1.14 19.01
C ALA A 170 0.81 1.60 18.82
N GLU A 171 1.79 0.78 19.22
CA GLU A 171 3.22 1.08 19.04
C GLU A 171 3.59 1.23 17.55
N ARG A 172 2.98 0.43 16.66
CA ARG A 172 3.18 0.52 15.21
C ARG A 172 2.72 1.85 14.61
N LYS A 173 1.68 2.49 15.16
CA LYS A 173 1.19 3.79 14.67
C LYS A 173 2.24 4.90 14.90
N GLU A 174 2.94 4.81 16.04
CA GLU A 174 4.02 5.72 16.44
C GLU A 174 5.38 5.33 15.82
N SER A 175 5.49 4.13 15.27
CA SER A 175 6.73 3.62 14.69
C SER A 175 7.09 4.29 13.36
N THR A 176 8.39 4.57 13.18
CA THR A 176 8.93 5.02 11.89
C THR A 176 9.35 3.87 10.99
N LEU A 177 9.42 2.64 11.51
CA LEU A 177 9.74 1.42 10.78
C LEU A 177 8.69 0.35 11.06
N ASP A 178 8.26 -0.37 10.03
CA ASP A 178 7.42 -1.55 10.17
C ASP A 178 8.03 -2.67 9.33
N LEU A 179 8.90 -3.48 9.95
CA LEU A 179 9.77 -4.45 9.28
C LEU A 179 9.41 -5.87 9.70
N ILE A 180 8.87 -6.67 8.78
CA ILE A 180 8.63 -8.10 8.97
C ILE A 180 9.82 -8.87 8.43
N VAL A 181 10.32 -9.81 9.22
CA VAL A 181 11.47 -10.66 8.89
C VAL A 181 11.12 -12.11 9.16
N ALA A 182 11.40 -12.96 8.18
CA ALA A 182 11.44 -14.41 8.39
C ALA A 182 12.86 -14.93 8.21
N GLY A 183 13.28 -15.82 9.08
CA GLY A 183 14.64 -16.35 9.07
C GLY A 183 14.76 -17.70 9.77
N SER A 184 15.88 -18.35 9.52
CA SER A 184 16.31 -19.58 10.21
C SER A 184 17.29 -19.26 11.34
N ALA A 185 17.79 -20.29 12.03
CA ALA A 185 18.88 -20.13 12.99
C ALA A 185 20.15 -19.56 12.34
N ASP A 186 20.38 -19.86 11.06
CA ASP A 186 21.63 -19.51 10.35
C ASP A 186 21.58 -18.09 9.79
N GLY A 187 20.42 -17.66 9.28
CA GLY A 187 20.31 -16.39 8.56
C GLY A 187 18.88 -16.00 8.22
N ILE A 188 18.74 -14.77 7.73
CA ILE A 188 17.48 -14.21 7.25
C ILE A 188 17.14 -14.81 5.89
N VAL A 189 15.86 -15.07 5.64
CA VAL A 189 15.36 -15.66 4.39
C VAL A 189 14.47 -14.68 3.64
N MET A 190 13.70 -13.86 4.36
CA MET A 190 12.78 -12.92 3.74
C MET A 190 12.60 -11.67 4.60
N VAL A 191 12.49 -10.52 3.95
CA VAL A 191 12.19 -9.23 4.56
C VAL A 191 11.06 -8.53 3.79
N GLU A 192 10.16 -7.90 4.51
CA GLU A 192 9.11 -7.01 3.98
C GLU A 192 8.96 -5.82 4.92
N ALA A 193 9.17 -4.60 4.44
CA ALA A 193 9.17 -3.43 5.29
C ALA A 193 8.55 -2.19 4.67
N GLY A 194 7.92 -1.38 5.51
CA GLY A 194 7.54 0.01 5.25
C GLY A 194 8.17 0.93 6.28
N ALA A 195 8.48 2.15 5.89
CA ALA A 195 9.20 3.07 6.75
C ALA A 195 8.92 4.54 6.41
N ARG A 196 9.14 5.43 7.38
CA ARG A 196 9.03 6.89 7.21
C ARG A 196 10.42 7.50 7.08
N GLU A 197 11.08 7.24 5.94
CA GLU A 197 12.43 7.74 5.61
C GLU A 197 13.49 7.36 6.65
N VAL A 198 13.60 6.06 6.96
CA VAL A 198 14.62 5.54 7.90
C VAL A 198 15.96 5.34 7.21
N SER A 199 17.05 5.38 7.97
CA SER A 199 18.40 5.19 7.42
C SER A 199 18.68 3.72 7.08
N GLU A 200 19.59 3.49 6.13
CA GLU A 200 20.12 2.15 5.82
C GLU A 200 20.73 1.47 7.06
N ALA A 201 21.37 2.24 7.95
CA ALA A 201 21.99 1.74 9.18
C ALA A 201 20.95 1.24 10.21
N ASP A 202 19.85 1.97 10.38
CA ASP A 202 18.75 1.57 11.27
C ASP A 202 18.08 0.29 10.77
N VAL A 203 17.93 0.15 9.45
CA VAL A 203 17.41 -1.07 8.83
C VAL A 203 18.30 -2.27 9.14
N VAL A 204 19.63 -2.15 8.98
CA VAL A 204 20.56 -3.24 9.31
C VAL A 204 20.47 -3.61 10.80
N THR A 205 20.40 -2.61 11.67
CA THR A 205 20.25 -2.85 13.12
C THR A 205 18.94 -3.57 13.43
N ALA A 206 17.84 -3.19 12.76
CA ALA A 206 16.54 -3.86 12.91
C ALA A 206 16.59 -5.32 12.45
N LEU A 207 17.33 -5.63 11.37
CA LEU A 207 17.54 -7.01 10.89
C LEU A 207 18.33 -7.85 11.90
N GLU A 208 19.35 -7.28 12.53
CA GLU A 208 20.13 -7.94 13.60
C GLU A 208 19.25 -8.25 14.82
N VAL A 209 18.43 -7.28 15.26
CA VAL A 209 17.46 -7.45 16.35
C VAL A 209 16.42 -8.53 16.01
N ALA A 210 15.90 -8.52 14.77
CA ALA A 210 14.96 -9.53 14.30
C ALA A 210 15.58 -10.94 14.33
N HIS A 211 16.80 -11.11 13.80
CA HIS A 211 17.46 -12.41 13.74
C HIS A 211 17.72 -13.00 15.13
N ALA A 212 18.10 -12.16 16.10
CA ALA A 212 18.28 -12.59 17.48
C ALA A 212 16.99 -13.15 18.12
N ALA A 213 15.83 -12.55 17.83
CA ALA A 213 14.54 -13.06 18.29
C ALA A 213 14.13 -14.34 17.53
N ILE A 214 14.34 -14.37 16.21
CA ILE A 214 14.05 -15.53 15.36
C ILE A 214 14.78 -16.79 15.86
N LYS A 215 16.06 -16.70 16.21
CA LYS A 215 16.84 -17.84 16.74
C LYS A 215 16.19 -18.50 17.95
N GLN A 216 15.62 -17.69 18.85
CA GLN A 216 14.95 -18.19 20.06
C GLN A 216 13.65 -18.94 19.72
N ILE A 217 12.87 -18.42 18.77
CA ILE A 217 11.61 -19.06 18.33
C ILE A 217 11.90 -20.35 17.55
N VAL A 218 12.89 -20.32 16.65
CA VAL A 218 13.34 -21.50 15.88
C VAL A 218 13.74 -22.65 16.81
N ALA A 219 14.53 -22.37 17.84
CA ALA A 219 14.92 -23.39 18.82
C ALA A 219 13.70 -24.05 19.50
N ALA A 220 12.64 -23.29 19.75
CA ALA A 220 11.42 -23.83 20.33
C ALA A 220 10.59 -24.65 19.31
N ILE A 221 10.58 -24.27 18.03
CA ILE A 221 9.98 -25.07 16.97
C ILE A 221 10.70 -26.42 16.85
N ASP A 222 12.03 -26.42 16.84
CA ASP A 222 12.83 -27.65 16.75
C ASP A 222 12.60 -28.55 17.96
N ALA A 223 12.55 -27.98 19.16
CA ALA A 223 12.22 -28.72 20.38
C ALA A 223 10.79 -29.28 20.40
N LEU A 224 9.84 -28.62 19.72
CA LEU A 224 8.48 -29.12 19.53
C LEU A 224 8.43 -30.26 18.52
N ALA A 225 9.12 -30.11 17.38
CA ALA A 225 9.20 -31.12 16.33
C ALA A 225 9.89 -32.41 16.83
N ALA A 226 10.98 -32.26 17.59
CA ALA A 226 11.67 -33.38 18.22
C ALA A 226 10.74 -34.14 19.19
N ALA A 227 9.96 -33.43 19.99
CA ALA A 227 8.99 -34.04 20.91
C ALA A 227 7.80 -34.72 20.19
N ALA A 228 7.39 -34.20 19.04
CA ALA A 228 6.36 -34.82 18.20
C ALA A 228 6.85 -36.11 17.50
N GLY A 229 8.16 -36.23 17.24
CA GLY A 229 8.81 -37.47 16.79
C GLY A 229 8.40 -37.98 15.41
N ARG A 230 7.84 -37.13 14.54
CA ARG A 230 7.37 -37.52 13.20
C ARG A 230 8.56 -37.66 12.23
N LYS A 231 8.70 -38.84 11.62
CA LYS A 231 9.75 -39.12 10.62
C LYS A 231 9.42 -38.44 9.29
N LYS A 232 10.43 -37.78 8.70
CA LYS A 232 10.32 -37.14 7.38
C LYS A 232 10.31 -38.17 6.27
N THR A 233 9.54 -37.89 5.24
CA THR A 233 9.55 -38.64 3.98
C THR A 233 10.88 -38.40 3.28
N VAL A 234 11.54 -39.48 2.86
CA VAL A 234 12.78 -39.39 2.10
C VAL A 234 12.45 -39.07 0.65
N VAL A 235 13.03 -38.01 0.11
CA VAL A 235 12.93 -37.67 -1.31
C VAL A 235 14.05 -38.38 -2.05
N GLN A 236 13.70 -39.25 -3.00
CA GLN A 236 14.70 -39.83 -3.89
C GLN A 236 15.12 -38.75 -4.90
N LYS A 237 16.35 -38.27 -4.77
CA LYS A 237 16.96 -37.44 -5.81
C LYS A 237 17.19 -38.34 -7.02
N LYS A 238 16.69 -37.92 -8.18
CA LYS A 238 17.02 -38.61 -9.43
C LYS A 238 18.46 -38.27 -9.77
N ASP A 239 19.32 -39.27 -9.77
CA ASP A 239 20.74 -39.07 -10.08
C ASP A 239 20.88 -39.01 -11.60
N ILE A 240 21.34 -37.88 -12.11
CA ILE A 240 21.75 -37.76 -13.51
C ILE A 240 23.19 -38.25 -13.56
N GLY A 241 23.49 -39.22 -14.43
CA GLY A 241 24.83 -39.78 -14.54
C GLY A 241 25.88 -38.68 -14.78
N HIS A 242 26.91 -38.62 -13.94
CA HIS A 242 27.96 -37.60 -13.99
C HIS A 242 28.64 -37.51 -15.36
N ASP A 243 28.72 -38.62 -16.10
CA ASP A 243 29.29 -38.64 -17.46
C ASP A 243 28.40 -37.92 -18.48
N PHE A 244 27.09 -38.06 -18.38
CA PHE A 244 26.17 -37.36 -19.28
C PHE A 244 26.12 -35.86 -19.00
N TYR A 245 26.19 -35.46 -17.72
CA TYR A 245 26.34 -34.05 -17.36
C TYR A 245 27.56 -33.43 -18.03
N ARG A 246 28.73 -34.07 -17.91
CA ARG A 246 29.98 -33.61 -18.54
C ARG A 246 29.87 -33.55 -20.06
N GLU A 247 29.26 -34.55 -20.69
CA GLU A 247 29.04 -34.56 -22.13
C GLU A 247 28.24 -33.33 -22.60
N VAL A 248 27.18 -32.99 -21.87
CA VAL A 248 26.33 -31.82 -22.18
C VAL A 248 27.12 -30.52 -21.96
N GLU A 249 27.82 -30.42 -20.83
CA GLU A 249 28.63 -29.25 -20.48
C GLU A 249 29.70 -28.96 -21.54
N GLU A 250 30.48 -29.95 -21.94
CA GLU A 250 31.54 -29.80 -22.95
C GLU A 250 31.01 -29.30 -24.30
N LYS A 251 29.81 -29.74 -24.70
CA LYS A 251 29.21 -29.39 -25.99
C LYS A 251 28.49 -28.04 -25.97
N VAL A 252 27.87 -27.68 -24.84
CA VAL A 252 26.89 -26.60 -24.79
C VAL A 252 27.37 -25.37 -24.03
N TYR A 253 28.30 -25.51 -23.08
CA TYR A 253 28.69 -24.40 -22.20
C TYR A 253 29.18 -23.16 -22.95
N ALA A 254 30.09 -23.32 -23.93
CA ALA A 254 30.63 -22.19 -24.67
C ALA A 254 29.58 -21.51 -25.58
N PRO A 255 28.81 -22.23 -26.42
CA PRO A 255 27.70 -21.64 -27.17
C PRO A 255 26.66 -20.96 -26.27
N LEU A 256 26.33 -21.56 -25.13
CA LEU A 256 25.40 -21.01 -24.16
C LEU A 256 25.93 -19.71 -23.53
N SER A 257 27.21 -19.68 -23.12
CA SER A 257 27.85 -18.48 -22.60
C SER A 257 27.87 -17.35 -23.62
N GLU A 258 28.14 -17.63 -24.89
CA GLU A 258 28.04 -16.62 -25.95
C GLU A 258 26.60 -16.12 -26.15
N ALA A 259 25.63 -17.03 -26.23
CA ALA A 259 24.21 -16.69 -26.36
C ALA A 259 23.72 -15.82 -25.19
N MET A 260 24.06 -16.20 -23.95
CA MET A 260 23.66 -15.47 -22.74
C MET A 260 24.26 -14.06 -22.64
N ARG A 261 25.34 -13.76 -23.39
CA ARG A 261 25.97 -12.43 -23.44
C ARG A 261 25.37 -11.49 -24.50
N ILE A 262 24.43 -11.98 -25.31
CA ILE A 262 23.71 -11.14 -26.29
C ILE A 262 22.89 -10.09 -25.54
N ARG A 263 22.99 -8.84 -26.00
CA ARG A 263 22.20 -7.71 -25.49
C ARG A 263 20.82 -7.71 -26.13
N GLY A 264 19.81 -7.37 -25.34
CA GLY A 264 18.41 -7.39 -25.76
C GLY A 264 17.74 -8.72 -25.39
N LYS A 265 16.64 -8.63 -24.64
CA LYS A 265 16.00 -9.80 -24.02
C LYS A 265 15.52 -10.83 -25.04
N LEU A 266 14.83 -10.39 -26.09
CA LEU A 266 14.22 -11.30 -27.07
C LEU A 266 15.29 -12.03 -27.90
N GLU A 267 16.27 -11.30 -28.44
CA GLU A 267 17.36 -11.90 -29.23
C GLU A 267 18.21 -12.86 -28.38
N ASN A 268 18.46 -12.50 -27.11
CA ASN A 268 19.12 -13.38 -26.14
C ASN A 268 18.34 -14.69 -25.94
N TYR A 269 17.03 -14.60 -25.71
CA TYR A 269 16.19 -15.78 -25.45
C TYR A 269 16.09 -16.67 -26.68
N ASP A 270 15.86 -16.09 -27.85
CA ASP A 270 15.79 -16.81 -29.11
C ASP A 270 17.10 -17.58 -29.37
N ARG A 271 18.26 -16.96 -29.12
CA ARG A 271 19.55 -17.65 -29.31
C ARG A 271 19.78 -18.74 -28.27
N VAL A 272 19.42 -18.52 -27.00
CA VAL A 272 19.54 -19.54 -25.94
C VAL A 272 18.66 -20.75 -26.26
N ASP A 273 17.44 -20.53 -26.75
CA ASP A 273 16.53 -21.59 -27.15
C ASP A 273 17.05 -22.36 -28.38
N GLN A 274 17.63 -21.66 -29.37
CA GLN A 274 18.31 -22.30 -30.49
C GLN A 274 19.45 -23.21 -30.05
N VAL A 275 20.29 -22.78 -29.10
CA VAL A 275 21.38 -23.62 -28.58
C VAL A 275 20.82 -24.90 -27.92
N LEU A 276 19.73 -24.78 -27.17
CA LEU A 276 19.05 -25.94 -26.58
C LEU A 276 18.49 -26.87 -27.66
N ASP A 277 17.79 -26.33 -28.65
CA ASP A 277 17.15 -27.09 -29.72
C ASP A 277 18.18 -27.81 -30.60
N GLU A 278 19.28 -27.14 -30.96
CA GLU A 278 20.42 -27.73 -31.68
C GLU A 278 21.00 -28.91 -30.90
N PHE A 279 21.18 -28.76 -29.58
CA PHE A 279 21.71 -29.83 -28.75
C PHE A 279 20.73 -30.99 -28.59
N VAL A 280 19.45 -30.73 -28.33
CA VAL A 280 18.40 -31.76 -28.19
C VAL A 280 18.19 -32.50 -29.50
N ALA A 281 18.29 -31.83 -30.65
CA ALA A 281 18.20 -32.44 -31.96
C ALA A 281 19.38 -33.40 -32.25
N SER A 282 20.55 -33.18 -31.63
CA SER A 282 21.71 -34.09 -31.73
C SER A 282 21.50 -35.44 -31.02
N ILE A 283 20.52 -35.52 -30.11
CA ILE A 283 20.16 -36.75 -29.38
C ILE A 283 19.07 -37.50 -30.18
N PRO A 284 19.16 -38.82 -30.41
CA PRO A 284 18.16 -39.58 -31.16
C PRO A 284 16.71 -39.40 -30.64
N GLU A 285 15.72 -39.35 -31.53
CA GLU A 285 14.30 -39.13 -31.16
C GLU A 285 13.74 -40.20 -30.22
N GLY A 286 14.22 -41.44 -30.34
CA GLY A 286 13.82 -42.55 -29.46
C GLY A 286 14.33 -42.41 -28.01
N GLU A 287 15.31 -41.55 -27.75
CA GLU A 287 15.92 -41.36 -26.42
C GLU A 287 15.20 -40.26 -25.61
N ILE A 288 13.88 -40.40 -25.42
CA ILE A 288 13.01 -39.41 -24.73
C ILE A 288 13.56 -39.04 -23.35
N GLN A 289 14.05 -40.02 -22.60
CA GLN A 289 14.58 -39.83 -21.25
C GLN A 289 15.84 -38.96 -21.25
N ARG A 290 16.77 -39.23 -22.18
CA ARG A 290 18.02 -38.49 -22.32
C ARG A 290 17.79 -37.07 -22.81
N ARG A 291 16.83 -36.86 -23.72
CA ARG A 291 16.37 -35.52 -24.15
C ARG A 291 15.79 -34.71 -22.99
N THR A 292 15.03 -35.36 -22.10
CA THR A 292 14.48 -34.70 -20.90
C THR A 292 15.57 -34.32 -19.90
N GLU A 293 16.54 -35.23 -19.67
CA GLU A 293 17.71 -34.95 -18.83
C GLU A 293 18.60 -33.86 -19.41
N ALA A 294 18.82 -33.85 -20.72
CA ALA A 294 19.55 -32.78 -21.42
C ALA A 294 18.95 -31.39 -21.16
N LYS A 295 17.63 -31.26 -21.27
CA LYS A 295 16.93 -30.00 -20.94
C LYS A 295 17.18 -29.59 -19.50
N HIS A 296 17.07 -30.52 -18.56
CA HIS A 296 17.32 -30.23 -17.15
C HIS A 296 18.76 -29.75 -16.89
N ILE A 297 19.75 -30.46 -17.43
CA ILE A 297 21.18 -30.09 -17.32
C ILE A 297 21.41 -28.73 -17.96
N PHE A 298 20.82 -28.44 -19.12
CA PHE A 298 20.91 -27.14 -19.77
C PHE A 298 20.40 -26.01 -18.87
N HIS A 299 19.30 -26.22 -18.16
CA HIS A 299 18.79 -25.25 -17.19
C HIS A 299 19.75 -25.02 -16.02
N GLU A 300 20.42 -26.06 -15.50
CA GLU A 300 21.47 -25.93 -14.48
C GLU A 300 22.70 -25.20 -15.03
N LEU A 301 23.09 -25.46 -16.28
CA LEU A 301 24.22 -24.80 -16.93
C LEU A 301 23.98 -23.29 -17.14
N LYS A 302 22.74 -22.84 -17.35
CA LYS A 302 22.43 -21.39 -17.39
C LYS A 302 22.79 -20.69 -16.09
N GLU A 303 22.44 -21.30 -14.96
CA GLU A 303 22.81 -20.79 -13.65
C GLU A 303 24.35 -20.76 -13.50
N LYS A 304 25.01 -21.87 -13.86
CA LYS A 304 26.48 -21.97 -13.82
C LYS A 304 27.16 -20.88 -14.65
N VAL A 305 26.74 -20.67 -15.89
CA VAL A 305 27.28 -19.64 -16.79
C VAL A 305 27.13 -18.25 -16.18
N LEU A 306 25.95 -17.88 -15.68
CA LEU A 306 25.76 -16.57 -15.03
C LEU A 306 26.75 -16.38 -13.86
N ARG A 307 26.89 -17.41 -13.03
CA ARG A 307 27.74 -17.35 -11.83
C ARG A 307 29.21 -17.24 -12.19
N ASP A 308 29.69 -18.02 -13.17
CA ASP A 308 31.07 -17.99 -13.64
C ASP A 308 31.41 -16.62 -14.28
N GLU A 309 30.48 -16.04 -15.07
CA GLU A 309 30.63 -14.71 -15.65
C GLU A 309 30.74 -13.61 -14.57
N VAL A 310 29.84 -13.63 -13.58
CA VAL A 310 29.78 -12.59 -12.55
C VAL A 310 30.92 -12.75 -11.53
N LEU A 311 31.11 -13.95 -10.98
CA LEU A 311 32.11 -14.16 -9.93
C LEU A 311 33.52 -14.20 -10.53
N ASP A 312 33.77 -14.98 -11.58
CA ASP A 312 35.13 -15.25 -12.03
C ASP A 312 35.63 -14.28 -13.08
N ARG A 313 34.80 -13.94 -14.07
CA ARG A 313 35.16 -12.92 -15.06
C ARG A 313 34.94 -11.49 -14.58
N GLY A 314 34.12 -11.29 -13.55
CA GLY A 314 33.85 -9.96 -12.98
C GLY A 314 32.98 -9.09 -13.89
N VAL A 315 32.17 -9.68 -14.77
CA VAL A 315 31.34 -8.96 -15.74
C VAL A 315 29.90 -9.46 -15.69
N ARG A 316 28.93 -8.57 -16.01
CA ARG A 316 27.53 -8.97 -16.18
C ARG A 316 27.29 -9.49 -17.58
N LEU A 317 26.21 -10.25 -17.75
CA LEU A 317 25.84 -10.82 -19.05
C LEU A 317 25.65 -9.76 -20.15
N ASP A 318 25.06 -8.61 -19.81
CA ASP A 318 24.89 -7.50 -20.76
C ASP A 318 26.12 -6.57 -20.88
N GLY A 319 27.19 -6.89 -20.14
CA GLY A 319 28.45 -6.14 -20.12
C GLY A 319 28.44 -4.89 -19.24
N ARG A 320 27.37 -4.63 -18.46
CA ARG A 320 27.36 -3.55 -17.47
C ARG A 320 28.33 -3.81 -16.33
N ARG A 321 28.77 -2.73 -15.66
CA ARG A 321 29.39 -2.86 -14.33
C ARG A 321 28.34 -3.29 -13.29
N PHE A 322 28.81 -3.78 -12.15
CA PHE A 322 27.95 -4.20 -11.05
C PHE A 322 27.12 -3.08 -10.44
N ASP A 323 27.61 -1.84 -10.46
CA ASP A 323 26.94 -0.65 -9.93
C ASP A 323 26.16 0.15 -11.00
N GLU A 324 26.20 -0.30 -12.25
CA GLU A 324 25.65 0.44 -13.38
C GLU A 324 24.15 0.19 -13.54
N ILE A 325 23.40 1.30 -13.58
CA ILE A 325 21.96 1.32 -13.81
C ILE A 325 21.69 1.43 -15.31
N ARG A 326 20.65 0.75 -15.79
CA ARG A 326 20.26 0.83 -17.21
C ARG A 326 19.80 2.25 -17.59
N PRO A 327 19.84 2.61 -18.87
CA PRO A 327 19.32 3.90 -19.34
C PRO A 327 17.90 4.15 -18.85
N ILE A 328 17.65 5.36 -18.36
CA ILE A 328 16.35 5.81 -17.87
C ILE A 328 15.79 6.84 -18.84
N TRP A 329 14.55 6.64 -19.25
CA TRP A 329 13.77 7.61 -20.01
C TRP A 329 12.40 7.76 -19.33
N SER A 330 11.86 8.96 -19.32
CA SER A 330 10.52 9.20 -18.80
C SER A 330 9.85 10.38 -19.50
N GLU A 331 8.53 10.32 -19.58
CA GLU A 331 7.67 11.34 -20.17
C GLU A 331 6.42 11.53 -19.30
N ALA A 332 6.06 12.78 -19.02
CA ALA A 332 4.90 13.14 -18.21
C ALA A 332 3.76 13.71 -19.07
N SER A 333 2.53 13.70 -18.55
CA SER A 333 1.31 14.13 -19.24
C SER A 333 1.02 13.39 -20.55
N VAL A 334 1.37 12.10 -20.63
CA VAL A 334 1.22 11.26 -21.83
C VAL A 334 -0.23 10.95 -22.19
N LEU A 335 -1.17 10.98 -21.23
CA LEU A 335 -2.59 10.73 -21.45
C LEU A 335 -3.41 12.01 -21.29
N PRO A 336 -4.14 12.47 -22.34
CA PRO A 336 -4.84 13.76 -22.33
C PRO A 336 -5.93 13.91 -21.26
N ARG A 337 -6.51 12.80 -20.79
CA ARG A 337 -7.67 12.78 -19.89
C ARG A 337 -7.36 12.34 -18.48
N ALA A 338 -6.15 11.83 -18.22
CA ALA A 338 -5.74 11.49 -16.88
C ALA A 338 -5.51 12.76 -16.05
N HIS A 339 -5.66 12.69 -14.72
CA HIS A 339 -5.31 13.84 -13.89
C HIS A 339 -3.80 14.02 -13.82
N GLY A 340 -3.05 12.91 -13.77
CA GLY A 340 -1.62 12.86 -14.07
C GLY A 340 -1.27 11.54 -14.73
N SER A 341 -0.26 11.54 -15.59
CA SER A 341 0.17 10.33 -16.30
C SER A 341 1.64 10.38 -16.66
N VAL A 342 2.34 9.26 -16.52
CA VAL A 342 3.78 9.16 -16.79
C VAL A 342 4.09 7.82 -17.43
N VAL A 343 4.95 7.82 -18.46
CA VAL A 343 5.70 6.62 -18.83
C VAL A 343 7.07 6.71 -18.17
N PHE A 344 7.44 5.67 -17.43
CA PHE A 344 8.79 5.51 -16.88
C PHE A 344 9.41 4.24 -17.46
N THR A 345 10.56 4.38 -18.11
CA THR A 345 11.34 3.29 -18.70
C THR A 345 12.73 3.25 -18.08
N ARG A 346 13.14 2.05 -17.66
CA ARG A 346 14.52 1.76 -17.24
C ARG A 346 14.99 0.48 -17.93
N GLY A 347 15.87 0.63 -18.93
CA GLY A 347 16.20 -0.46 -19.85
C GLY A 347 14.94 -0.99 -20.53
N GLU A 348 14.75 -2.32 -20.48
CA GLU A 348 13.58 -3.03 -21.04
C GLU A 348 12.49 -3.28 -19.97
N THR A 349 12.36 -2.37 -19.00
CA THR A 349 11.26 -2.34 -18.04
C THR A 349 10.54 -1.01 -18.16
N GLN A 350 9.27 -1.04 -18.54
CA GLN A 350 8.45 0.15 -18.79
C GLN A 350 7.12 0.05 -18.03
N ALA A 351 6.76 1.13 -17.35
CA ALA A 351 5.48 1.29 -16.68
C ALA A 351 4.79 2.55 -17.18
N LEU A 352 3.55 2.39 -17.66
CA LEU A 352 2.60 3.50 -17.82
C LEU A 352 1.83 3.65 -16.52
N VAL A 353 2.01 4.78 -15.84
CA VAL A 353 1.41 5.03 -14.54
C VAL A 353 0.47 6.22 -14.62
N THR A 354 -0.74 6.04 -14.11
CA THR A 354 -1.78 7.07 -14.09
C THR A 354 -2.18 7.41 -12.66
N CYS A 355 -2.46 8.69 -12.43
CA CYS A 355 -2.99 9.22 -11.19
C CYS A 355 -4.40 9.75 -11.44
N THR A 356 -5.35 9.31 -10.61
CA THR A 356 -6.73 9.79 -10.57
C THR A 356 -7.01 10.36 -9.19
N LEU A 357 -7.66 11.52 -9.16
CA LEU A 357 -8.05 12.24 -7.95
C LEU A 357 -9.57 12.13 -7.79
N GLY A 358 -10.02 11.81 -6.58
CA GLY A 358 -11.43 11.63 -6.23
C GLY A 358 -11.78 12.32 -4.92
N THR A 359 -13.04 12.18 -4.53
CA THR A 359 -13.63 12.70 -3.27
C THR A 359 -13.64 11.63 -2.18
N ALA A 360 -14.12 11.97 -0.98
CA ALA A 360 -14.31 11.02 0.12
C ALA A 360 -15.18 9.79 -0.27
N ASP A 361 -16.20 9.98 -1.12
CA ASP A 361 -17.01 8.85 -1.65
C ASP A 361 -16.20 7.79 -2.41
N ASP A 362 -15.04 8.16 -2.95
CA ASP A 362 -14.18 7.29 -3.74
C ASP A 362 -13.17 6.52 -2.85
N GLU A 363 -13.16 6.78 -1.54
CA GLU A 363 -12.33 6.05 -0.60
C GLU A 363 -12.72 4.57 -0.53
N GLN A 364 -11.71 3.71 -0.48
CA GLN A 364 -11.96 2.28 -0.39
C GLN A 364 -12.23 1.91 1.07
N LYS A 365 -13.46 1.46 1.37
CA LYS A 365 -13.77 0.84 2.65
C LYS A 365 -13.08 -0.52 2.75
N ILE A 366 -12.27 -0.70 3.79
CA ILE A 366 -11.58 -1.95 4.11
C ILE A 366 -12.14 -2.54 5.40
N GLU A 367 -12.55 -3.80 5.34
CA GLU A 367 -12.98 -4.59 6.51
C GLU A 367 -11.87 -5.57 6.89
N HIS A 368 -11.28 -5.39 8.08
CA HIS A 368 -10.32 -6.32 8.68
C HIS A 368 -10.89 -6.94 9.94
N VAL A 369 -10.23 -7.96 10.50
CA VAL A 369 -10.55 -8.51 11.83
C VAL A 369 -10.32 -7.49 12.96
N SER A 370 -9.41 -6.54 12.79
CA SER A 370 -9.15 -5.48 13.77
C SER A 370 -10.14 -4.30 13.72
N GLY A 371 -11.03 -4.25 12.73
CA GLY A 371 -11.99 -3.16 12.56
C GLY A 371 -12.22 -2.80 11.10
N GLU A 372 -12.93 -1.71 10.87
CA GLU A 372 -13.16 -1.14 9.54
C GLU A 372 -12.42 0.19 9.44
N PHE A 373 -11.83 0.48 8.28
CA PHE A 373 -11.24 1.79 8.00
C PHE A 373 -11.38 2.13 6.52
N TYR A 374 -11.15 3.40 6.19
CA TYR A 374 -11.20 3.90 4.83
C TYR A 374 -9.79 4.21 4.33
N LYS A 375 -9.54 3.82 3.09
CA LYS A 375 -8.23 3.95 2.43
C LYS A 375 -8.32 5.03 1.36
N ARG A 376 -7.70 6.18 1.65
CA ARG A 376 -7.64 7.36 0.76
C ARG A 376 -6.61 7.23 -0.37
N PHE A 377 -5.54 6.49 -0.14
CA PHE A 377 -4.49 6.25 -1.14
C PHE A 377 -4.48 4.79 -1.56
N MET A 378 -4.62 4.54 -2.86
CA MET A 378 -4.69 3.20 -3.43
C MET A 378 -3.72 3.06 -4.59
N LEU A 379 -2.99 1.95 -4.65
CA LEU A 379 -2.19 1.61 -5.83
C LEU A 379 -2.61 0.25 -6.39
N HIS A 380 -3.05 0.26 -7.65
CA HIS A 380 -3.32 -0.94 -8.42
C HIS A 380 -2.19 -1.18 -9.42
N TYR A 381 -1.75 -2.42 -9.51
CA TYR A 381 -0.67 -2.85 -10.37
C TYR A 381 -1.18 -3.96 -11.29
N ASN A 382 -0.95 -3.81 -12.59
CA ASN A 382 -1.35 -4.76 -13.61
C ASN A 382 -0.13 -5.25 -14.38
N PHE A 383 -0.06 -6.56 -14.61
CA PHE A 383 1.02 -7.21 -15.34
C PHE A 383 0.47 -8.00 -16.54
N PRO A 384 0.13 -7.31 -17.64
CA PRO A 384 -0.42 -7.98 -18.81
C PRO A 384 0.63 -8.90 -19.46
N PRO A 385 0.21 -10.03 -20.06
CA PRO A 385 1.14 -11.05 -20.55
C PRO A 385 2.01 -10.56 -21.73
N PHE A 386 1.54 -9.59 -22.51
CA PHE A 386 2.34 -8.97 -23.57
C PHE A 386 3.60 -8.27 -23.02
N SER A 387 3.63 -7.86 -21.75
CA SER A 387 4.79 -7.18 -21.16
C SER A 387 6.03 -8.07 -21.04
N VAL A 388 5.85 -9.39 -21.17
CA VAL A 388 6.90 -10.39 -21.23
C VAL A 388 6.92 -11.14 -22.56
N GLY A 389 6.09 -10.76 -23.53
CA GLY A 389 5.99 -11.42 -24.83
C GLY A 389 5.17 -12.71 -24.84
N GLU A 390 4.32 -12.93 -23.82
CA GLU A 390 3.55 -14.17 -23.66
C GLU A 390 2.06 -13.99 -23.98
N VAL A 391 1.35 -15.11 -24.17
CA VAL A 391 -0.11 -15.17 -24.32
C VAL A 391 -0.71 -15.84 -23.09
N ALA A 392 -1.62 -15.17 -22.40
CA ALA A 392 -2.35 -15.72 -21.26
C ALA A 392 -3.77 -15.15 -21.16
N PHE A 393 -4.65 -15.84 -20.43
CA PHE A 393 -5.99 -15.33 -20.13
C PHE A 393 -5.93 -14.10 -19.22
N LEU A 394 -6.65 -13.04 -19.59
CA LEU A 394 -6.89 -11.91 -18.71
C LEU A 394 -7.97 -12.28 -17.67
N ARG A 395 -7.55 -12.44 -16.42
CA ARG A 395 -8.41 -12.68 -15.26
C ARG A 395 -8.30 -11.48 -14.30
N GLY A 396 -8.96 -11.56 -13.14
CA GLY A 396 -8.68 -10.63 -12.05
C GLY A 396 -7.23 -10.74 -11.57
N PRO A 397 -6.73 -9.73 -10.83
CA PRO A 397 -5.32 -9.65 -10.45
C PRO A 397 -4.91 -10.85 -9.59
N GLY A 398 -3.76 -11.43 -9.95
CA GLY A 398 -3.14 -12.56 -9.25
C GLY A 398 -2.41 -12.13 -7.98
N ARG A 399 -1.91 -13.13 -7.23
CA ARG A 399 -1.18 -12.90 -5.96
C ARG A 399 0.08 -12.05 -6.15
N ARG A 400 0.78 -12.20 -7.28
CA ARG A 400 2.00 -11.44 -7.59
C ARG A 400 1.69 -9.98 -7.90
N GLU A 401 0.64 -9.71 -8.67
CA GLU A 401 0.21 -8.35 -9.01
C GLU A 401 -0.21 -7.58 -7.76
N ILE A 402 -1.02 -8.20 -6.90
CA ILE A 402 -1.41 -7.64 -5.59
C ILE A 402 -0.15 -7.39 -4.72
N GLY A 403 0.78 -8.35 -4.67
CA GLY A 403 2.02 -8.21 -3.90
C GLY A 403 2.92 -7.08 -4.38
N HIS A 404 3.09 -6.92 -5.70
CA HIS A 404 3.87 -5.82 -6.27
C HIS A 404 3.17 -4.46 -6.07
N GLY A 405 1.84 -4.41 -6.24
CA GLY A 405 1.04 -3.22 -5.95
C GLY A 405 1.18 -2.77 -4.51
N ALA A 406 1.02 -3.68 -3.55
CA ALA A 406 1.17 -3.37 -2.13
C ALA A 406 2.59 -2.91 -1.76
N LEU A 407 3.64 -3.47 -2.38
CA LEU A 407 5.01 -2.99 -2.18
C LEU A 407 5.17 -1.54 -2.68
N ALA A 408 4.68 -1.24 -3.89
CA ALA A 408 4.78 0.09 -4.46
C ALA A 408 3.92 1.11 -3.68
N GLU A 409 2.73 0.70 -3.23
CA GLU A 409 1.88 1.51 -2.36
C GLU A 409 2.61 1.84 -1.06
N ARG A 410 3.15 0.82 -0.38
CA ARG A 410 3.89 0.99 0.87
C ARG A 410 5.09 1.94 0.72
N ALA A 411 5.76 1.92 -0.43
CA ALA A 411 6.87 2.82 -0.72
C ALA A 411 6.44 4.28 -0.90
N LEU A 412 5.23 4.53 -1.40
CA LEU A 412 4.74 5.87 -1.73
C LEU A 412 3.94 6.50 -0.57
N THR A 413 3.18 5.71 0.19
CA THR A 413 2.35 6.20 1.31
C THR A 413 3.05 7.19 2.25
N PRO A 414 4.33 7.00 2.65
CA PRO A 414 5.00 7.93 3.58
C PRO A 414 5.20 9.36 3.06
N VAL A 415 5.14 9.57 1.74
CA VAL A 415 5.29 10.91 1.13
C VAL A 415 3.97 11.51 0.66
N VAL A 416 2.88 10.74 0.69
CA VAL A 416 1.54 11.22 0.33
C VAL A 416 1.05 12.19 1.43
N PRO A 417 0.57 13.38 1.07
CA PRO A 417 0.08 14.36 2.03
C PRO A 417 -1.12 13.86 2.84
N GLY A 418 -1.21 14.35 4.08
CA GLY A 418 -2.40 14.23 4.92
C GLY A 418 -3.59 14.96 4.30
N GLU A 419 -4.78 14.60 4.76
CA GLU A 419 -6.05 15.17 4.28
C GLU A 419 -6.15 16.68 4.53
N ASP A 420 -5.55 17.14 5.65
CA ASP A 420 -5.43 18.54 6.03
C ASP A 420 -4.71 19.40 4.97
N LYS A 421 -3.81 18.79 4.19
CA LYS A 421 -3.04 19.45 3.13
C LYS A 421 -3.58 19.15 1.74
N PHE A 422 -4.18 17.99 1.56
CA PHE A 422 -4.67 17.53 0.27
C PHE A 422 -5.88 16.61 0.48
N ALA A 423 -7.07 17.22 0.49
CA ALA A 423 -8.35 16.57 0.76
C ALA A 423 -8.88 15.73 -0.42
N TYR A 424 -8.01 14.94 -1.04
CA TYR A 424 -8.33 14.11 -2.19
C TYR A 424 -8.04 12.65 -1.92
N THR A 425 -8.93 11.80 -2.42
CA THR A 425 -8.66 10.39 -2.65
C THR A 425 -7.72 10.26 -3.85
N VAL A 426 -6.66 9.46 -3.73
CA VAL A 426 -5.64 9.30 -4.77
C VAL A 426 -5.57 7.84 -5.18
N ARG A 427 -5.87 7.58 -6.45
CA ARG A 427 -5.75 6.24 -7.06
C ARG A 427 -4.63 6.25 -8.09
N ILE A 428 -3.68 5.36 -7.89
CA ILE A 428 -2.62 5.06 -8.84
C ILE A 428 -2.95 3.75 -9.56
N VAL A 429 -2.77 3.73 -10.87
CA VAL A 429 -2.76 2.49 -11.66
C VAL A 429 -1.45 2.43 -12.42
N SER A 430 -0.69 1.36 -12.21
CA SER A 430 0.54 1.07 -12.94
C SER A 430 0.32 -0.11 -13.87
N ASP A 431 0.30 0.16 -15.17
CA ASP A 431 0.25 -0.84 -16.23
C ASP A 431 1.66 -1.10 -16.75
N ILE A 432 2.15 -2.32 -16.57
CA ILE A 432 3.47 -2.70 -17.05
C ILE A 432 3.41 -3.02 -18.54
N LEU A 433 4.20 -2.28 -19.32
CA LEU A 433 4.24 -2.41 -20.77
C LEU A 433 5.40 -3.28 -21.24
N GLU A 434 6.52 -3.26 -20.50
CA GLU A 434 7.69 -4.11 -20.72
C GLU A 434 8.27 -4.54 -19.36
N SER A 435 8.79 -5.76 -19.29
CA SER A 435 9.44 -6.26 -18.06
C SER A 435 10.66 -7.13 -18.35
N ASN A 436 11.83 -6.57 -18.05
CA ASN A 436 13.10 -7.28 -17.92
C ASN A 436 13.80 -6.96 -16.60
N GLY A 437 13.05 -6.83 -15.51
CA GLY A 437 13.61 -6.63 -14.17
C GLY A 437 12.83 -5.59 -13.37
N SER A 438 12.35 -6.00 -12.21
CA SER A 438 11.64 -5.20 -11.19
C SER A 438 10.75 -4.07 -11.72
N SER A 439 9.71 -4.46 -12.45
CA SER A 439 8.58 -3.60 -12.79
C SER A 439 7.91 -2.97 -11.56
N SER A 440 7.95 -3.61 -10.39
CA SER A 440 7.45 -3.02 -9.13
C SER A 440 8.17 -1.72 -8.74
N MET A 441 9.48 -1.63 -8.98
CA MET A 441 10.24 -0.40 -8.71
C MET A 441 10.02 0.65 -9.79
N ALA A 442 9.76 0.25 -11.04
CA ALA A 442 9.29 1.17 -12.07
C ALA A 442 7.92 1.77 -11.71
N SER A 443 7.02 0.99 -11.11
CA SER A 443 5.73 1.49 -10.59
C SER A 443 5.90 2.50 -9.46
N VAL A 444 6.89 2.35 -8.59
CA VAL A 444 7.21 3.35 -7.56
C VAL A 444 7.66 4.67 -8.20
N CYS A 445 8.63 4.61 -9.11
CA CYS A 445 9.14 5.80 -9.80
C CYS A 445 8.02 6.50 -10.60
N GLY A 446 7.30 5.74 -11.44
CA GLY A 446 6.19 6.26 -12.23
C GLY A 446 5.03 6.75 -11.37
N GLY A 447 4.73 6.10 -10.24
CA GLY A 447 3.69 6.53 -9.29
C GLY A 447 4.03 7.85 -8.61
N SER A 448 5.29 8.02 -8.18
CA SER A 448 5.79 9.30 -7.66
C SER A 448 5.62 10.41 -8.69
N MET A 449 6.07 10.18 -9.93
CA MET A 449 5.99 11.19 -10.98
C MET A 449 4.55 11.47 -11.43
N ALA A 450 3.68 10.46 -11.51
CA ALA A 450 2.28 10.63 -11.91
C ALA A 450 1.48 11.43 -10.87
N MET A 451 1.78 11.27 -9.58
CA MET A 451 1.22 12.12 -8.52
C MET A 451 1.71 13.56 -8.63
N MET A 452 3.01 13.75 -8.88
CA MET A 452 3.57 15.09 -9.12
C MET A 452 2.95 15.76 -10.35
N ASP A 453 2.74 15.01 -11.43
CA ASP A 453 2.10 15.46 -12.67
C ASP A 453 0.63 15.83 -12.43
N ALA A 454 -0.06 15.11 -11.53
CA ALA A 454 -1.43 15.42 -11.12
C ALA A 454 -1.55 16.64 -10.17
N GLY A 455 -0.42 17.21 -9.73
CA GLY A 455 -0.39 18.32 -8.77
C GLY A 455 -0.58 17.90 -7.31
N VAL A 456 -0.35 16.62 -6.99
CA VAL A 456 -0.34 16.16 -5.59
C VAL A 456 0.89 16.74 -4.89
N PRO A 457 0.75 17.47 -3.77
CA PRO A 457 1.87 18.09 -3.06
C PRO A 457 2.62 17.05 -2.21
N LEU A 458 3.34 16.15 -2.88
CA LEU A 458 4.18 15.14 -2.23
C LEU A 458 5.25 15.79 -1.35
N LYS A 459 5.55 15.15 -0.21
CA LYS A 459 6.65 15.58 0.67
C LYS A 459 8.01 15.56 -0.05
N ALA A 460 8.25 14.52 -0.85
CA ALA A 460 9.43 14.33 -1.66
C ALA A 460 9.15 13.30 -2.77
N ALA A 461 9.97 13.31 -3.83
CA ALA A 461 9.94 12.26 -4.85
C ALA A 461 10.51 10.95 -4.28
N VAL A 462 9.95 9.81 -4.71
CA VAL A 462 10.38 8.47 -4.30
C VAL A 462 10.81 7.68 -5.52
N ALA A 463 11.98 7.06 -5.44
CA ALA A 463 12.46 6.12 -6.45
C ALA A 463 12.69 4.74 -5.83
N GLY A 464 12.64 3.72 -6.69
CA GLY A 464 12.93 2.33 -6.33
C GLY A 464 14.04 1.74 -7.19
N ILE A 465 14.86 0.89 -6.60
CA ILE A 465 15.86 0.08 -7.29
C ILE A 465 15.75 -1.38 -6.87
N ALA A 466 15.95 -2.29 -7.83
CA ALA A 466 16.14 -3.70 -7.54
C ALA A 466 17.61 -4.06 -7.61
N MET A 467 18.01 -4.91 -6.69
CA MET A 467 19.37 -5.28 -6.43
C MET A 467 19.46 -6.79 -6.33
N GLY A 468 20.61 -7.34 -6.68
CA GLY A 468 20.90 -8.76 -6.56
C GLY A 468 22.21 -9.01 -5.84
N LEU A 469 22.39 -10.25 -5.40
CA LEU A 469 23.65 -10.77 -4.90
C LEU A 469 23.88 -12.13 -5.55
N ILE A 470 25.10 -12.35 -6.01
CA ILE A 470 25.61 -13.69 -6.32
C ILE A 470 26.74 -13.97 -5.34
N MET A 471 26.71 -15.11 -4.68
CA MET A 471 27.63 -15.49 -3.61
C MET A 471 27.97 -16.98 -3.70
N ASP A 472 29.25 -17.29 -3.76
CA ASP A 472 29.74 -18.65 -3.52
C ASP A 472 29.92 -18.88 -2.01
N GLU A 473 29.02 -19.65 -1.40
CA GLU A 473 29.08 -19.96 0.04
C GLU A 473 30.36 -20.72 0.45
N LYS A 474 31.03 -21.42 -0.47
CA LYS A 474 32.25 -22.17 -0.16
C LYS A 474 33.47 -21.27 -0.04
N THR A 475 33.57 -20.27 -0.92
CA THR A 475 34.72 -19.35 -0.96
C THR A 475 34.44 -18.03 -0.24
N GLY A 476 33.17 -17.71 0.01
CA GLY A 476 32.73 -16.40 0.53
C GLY A 476 32.80 -15.27 -0.49
N LYS A 477 33.16 -15.57 -1.75
CA LYS A 477 33.23 -14.59 -2.84
C LYS A 477 31.82 -14.17 -3.24
N TYR A 478 31.60 -12.87 -3.39
CA TYR A 478 30.29 -12.33 -3.77
C TYR A 478 30.38 -11.09 -4.67
N ALA A 479 29.29 -10.81 -5.39
CA ALA A 479 29.08 -9.60 -6.17
C ALA A 479 27.66 -9.04 -5.90
N VAL A 480 27.57 -7.74 -5.62
CA VAL A 480 26.30 -7.01 -5.49
C VAL A 480 25.96 -6.36 -6.81
N LEU A 481 24.78 -6.67 -7.36
CA LEU A 481 24.33 -6.19 -8.67
C LEU A 481 23.26 -5.11 -8.50
N SER A 482 23.47 -3.96 -9.15
CA SER A 482 22.49 -2.87 -9.25
C SER A 482 21.60 -3.03 -10.46
N ASP A 483 20.32 -2.72 -10.29
CA ASP A 483 19.30 -2.74 -11.34
C ASP A 483 19.29 -4.07 -12.11
N ILE A 484 18.96 -5.13 -11.37
CA ILE A 484 19.00 -6.50 -11.88
C ILE A 484 18.04 -6.74 -13.04
N ALA A 485 18.50 -7.55 -14.00
CA ALA A 485 17.71 -8.10 -15.09
C ALA A 485 16.97 -9.38 -14.68
N GLY A 486 16.04 -9.87 -15.51
CA GLY A 486 15.25 -11.06 -15.20
C GLY A 486 16.08 -12.32 -14.89
N ALA A 487 17.16 -12.55 -15.65
CA ALA A 487 18.05 -13.70 -15.41
C ALA A 487 18.83 -13.57 -14.08
N GLU A 488 19.29 -12.36 -13.75
CA GLU A 488 20.02 -12.07 -12.50
C GLU A 488 19.13 -12.23 -11.26
N ASP A 489 17.83 -11.93 -11.38
CA ASP A 489 16.80 -12.17 -10.34
C ASP A 489 16.54 -13.68 -10.14
N HIS A 490 16.39 -14.40 -11.26
CA HIS A 490 16.05 -15.82 -11.23
C HIS A 490 17.15 -16.67 -10.62
N TYR A 491 18.40 -16.45 -11.04
CA TYR A 491 19.57 -17.25 -10.67
C TYR A 491 20.42 -16.62 -9.54
N GLY A 492 20.08 -15.40 -9.10
CA GLY A 492 20.75 -14.75 -7.97
C GLY A 492 20.43 -15.42 -6.64
N ASP A 493 21.36 -15.29 -5.70
CA ASP A 493 21.30 -15.87 -4.35
C ASP A 493 20.50 -14.99 -3.36
N MET A 494 20.37 -13.71 -3.67
CA MET A 494 19.46 -12.78 -3.00
C MET A 494 18.97 -11.76 -4.01
N ASP A 495 17.67 -11.49 -3.98
CA ASP A 495 17.08 -10.33 -4.65
C ASP A 495 16.47 -9.41 -3.59
N PHE A 496 16.73 -8.11 -3.73
CA PHE A 496 16.11 -7.13 -2.86
C PHE A 496 15.76 -5.84 -3.58
N LYS A 497 14.71 -5.19 -3.07
CA LYS A 497 14.09 -4.02 -3.66
C LYS A 497 14.09 -2.94 -2.59
N VAL A 498 14.71 -1.81 -2.89
CA VAL A 498 14.84 -0.67 -1.99
C VAL A 498 14.17 0.52 -2.62
N ALA A 499 13.19 1.10 -1.93
CA ALA A 499 12.53 2.33 -2.33
C ALA A 499 12.67 3.40 -1.25
N GLY A 500 12.71 4.65 -1.67
CA GLY A 500 12.93 5.75 -0.75
C GLY A 500 13.13 7.09 -1.43
N THR A 501 13.29 8.11 -0.61
CA THR A 501 13.61 9.48 -1.01
C THR A 501 15.13 9.70 -0.91
N THR A 502 15.55 10.96 -1.04
CA THR A 502 16.89 11.40 -0.64
C THR A 502 17.10 11.38 0.88
N GLY A 503 16.02 11.43 1.68
CA GLY A 503 16.05 11.44 3.14
C GLY A 503 16.16 10.06 3.79
N GLY A 504 15.73 8.99 3.11
CA GLY A 504 15.85 7.63 3.62
C GLY A 504 14.98 6.62 2.90
N ILE A 505 14.94 5.40 3.43
CA ILE A 505 14.14 4.28 2.93
C ILE A 505 12.67 4.45 3.32
N THR A 506 11.78 4.24 2.35
CA THR A 506 10.33 4.17 2.56
C THR A 506 9.78 2.75 2.46
N ALA A 507 10.43 1.87 1.69
CA ALA A 507 10.12 0.45 1.67
C ALA A 507 11.35 -0.40 1.34
N LEU A 508 11.37 -1.61 1.89
CA LEU A 508 12.38 -2.63 1.61
C LEU A 508 11.68 -3.98 1.45
N GLN A 509 12.05 -4.74 0.44
CA GLN A 509 11.66 -6.14 0.28
C GLN A 509 12.89 -6.96 -0.06
N MET A 510 13.08 -8.11 0.58
CA MET A 510 14.20 -9.00 0.30
C MET A 510 13.74 -10.45 0.27
N ASP A 511 14.29 -11.24 -0.64
CA ASP A 511 14.25 -12.70 -0.66
C ASP A 511 15.69 -13.22 -0.74
N ILE A 512 16.08 -14.05 0.21
CA ILE A 512 17.44 -14.59 0.35
C ILE A 512 17.35 -16.12 0.23
N LYS A 513 18.07 -16.69 -0.74
CA LYS A 513 18.11 -18.13 -1.02
C LYS A 513 19.29 -18.83 -0.33
N VAL A 514 20.29 -18.08 0.14
CA VAL A 514 21.52 -18.60 0.77
C VAL A 514 21.66 -18.17 2.23
N SER A 515 22.51 -18.85 2.99
CA SER A 515 22.71 -18.57 4.42
C SER A 515 23.87 -17.62 4.72
N GLY A 516 24.80 -17.44 3.78
CA GLY A 516 26.05 -16.67 3.96
C GLY A 516 25.96 -15.14 3.97
N VAL A 517 24.76 -14.54 3.93
CA VAL A 517 24.62 -13.07 3.85
C VAL A 517 24.82 -12.42 5.22
N THR A 518 26.02 -11.89 5.45
CA THR A 518 26.38 -11.22 6.72
C THR A 518 25.84 -9.79 6.79
N ALA A 519 25.80 -9.22 8.00
CA ALA A 519 25.45 -7.81 8.20
C ALA A 519 26.38 -6.84 7.44
N GLU A 520 27.64 -7.20 7.24
CA GLU A 520 28.58 -6.39 6.45
C GLU A 520 28.22 -6.40 4.95
N VAL A 521 27.90 -7.57 4.40
CA VAL A 521 27.41 -7.72 3.02
C VAL A 521 26.13 -6.88 2.84
N MET A 522 25.22 -6.93 3.81
CA MET A 522 24.00 -6.13 3.81
C MET A 522 24.25 -4.62 3.82
N ARG A 523 25.19 -4.13 4.64
CA ARG A 523 25.55 -2.70 4.67
C ARG A 523 26.06 -2.24 3.31
N LYS A 524 26.96 -3.01 2.68
CA LYS A 524 27.49 -2.72 1.34
C LYS A 524 26.38 -2.72 0.29
N ALA A 525 25.50 -3.73 0.34
CA ALA A 525 24.41 -3.89 -0.60
C ALA A 525 23.40 -2.74 -0.51
N LEU A 526 23.04 -2.31 0.71
CA LEU A 526 22.14 -1.17 0.94
C LEU A 526 22.76 0.17 0.54
N GLU A 527 24.06 0.38 0.77
CA GLU A 527 24.74 1.60 0.32
C GLU A 527 24.78 1.68 -1.21
N GLN A 528 25.08 0.58 -1.90
CA GLN A 528 25.01 0.54 -3.37
C GLN A 528 23.59 0.79 -3.89
N ALA A 529 22.56 0.25 -3.20
CA ALA A 529 21.16 0.58 -3.46
C ALA A 529 20.86 2.07 -3.26
N ARG A 530 21.40 2.69 -2.21
CA ARG A 530 21.22 4.12 -1.93
C ARG A 530 21.78 4.97 -3.07
N GLN A 531 22.99 4.69 -3.52
CA GLN A 531 23.59 5.38 -4.67
C GLN A 531 22.75 5.23 -5.92
N GLY A 532 22.30 4.00 -6.19
CA GLY A 532 21.47 3.74 -7.35
C GLY A 532 20.10 4.44 -7.29
N ARG A 533 19.47 4.46 -6.11
CA ARG A 533 18.22 5.19 -5.85
C ARG A 533 18.38 6.68 -6.11
N LEU A 534 19.47 7.29 -5.63
CA LEU A 534 19.78 8.71 -5.86
C LEU A 534 20.01 9.02 -7.34
N HIS A 535 20.69 8.14 -8.06
CA HIS A 535 20.86 8.28 -9.51
C HIS A 535 19.51 8.27 -10.25
N ILE A 536 18.60 7.35 -9.88
CA ILE A 536 17.26 7.29 -10.48
C ILE A 536 16.44 8.54 -10.14
N LEU A 537 16.49 9.03 -8.90
CA LEU A 537 15.83 10.28 -8.51
C LEU A 537 16.32 11.47 -9.34
N ALA A 538 17.63 11.55 -9.58
CA ALA A 538 18.21 12.60 -10.42
C ALA A 538 17.69 12.52 -11.86
N ALA A 539 17.58 11.31 -12.43
CA ALA A 539 17.01 11.09 -13.77
C ALA A 539 15.50 11.40 -13.83
N MET A 540 14.73 11.12 -12.77
CA MET A 540 13.31 11.52 -12.72
C MET A 540 13.16 13.04 -12.71
N ALA A 541 14.03 13.73 -11.96
CA ALA A 541 14.01 15.18 -11.81
C ALA A 541 14.29 15.95 -13.12
N THR A 542 14.96 15.33 -14.11
CA THR A 542 15.15 15.96 -15.43
C THR A 542 13.84 16.09 -16.21
N THR A 543 12.86 15.21 -15.95
CA THR A 543 11.54 15.23 -16.58
C THR A 543 10.55 16.04 -15.75
N LEU A 544 10.51 15.81 -14.44
CA LEU A 544 9.60 16.49 -13.53
C LEU A 544 10.27 16.70 -12.16
N GLY A 545 10.90 17.86 -11.97
CA GLY A 545 11.66 18.17 -10.76
C GLY A 545 10.83 18.51 -9.52
N ALA A 546 9.56 18.90 -9.69
CA ALA A 546 8.66 19.24 -8.59
C ALA A 546 7.19 18.94 -8.98
N PRO A 547 6.28 18.75 -8.00
CA PRO A 547 4.85 18.68 -8.28
C PRO A 547 4.36 19.91 -9.07
N ARG A 548 3.40 19.70 -9.97
CA ARG A 548 2.75 20.82 -10.67
C ARG A 548 2.02 21.71 -9.67
N THR A 549 2.07 23.02 -9.92
CA THR A 549 1.40 24.02 -9.07
C THR A 549 -0.12 24.04 -9.25
N SER A 550 -0.61 23.52 -10.38
CA SER A 550 -2.02 23.42 -10.70
C SER A 550 -2.38 21.99 -11.04
N MET A 551 -3.52 21.52 -10.54
CA MET A 551 -4.08 20.23 -10.92
C MET A 551 -4.70 20.28 -12.33
N SER A 552 -4.91 19.10 -12.91
CA SER A 552 -5.65 18.94 -14.18
C SER A 552 -7.02 19.61 -14.13
N VAL A 553 -7.45 20.18 -15.26
CA VAL A 553 -8.80 20.75 -15.44
C VAL A 553 -9.91 19.70 -15.35
N PHE A 554 -9.56 18.42 -15.50
CA PHE A 554 -10.50 17.29 -15.38
C PHE A 554 -10.58 16.77 -13.95
N ALA A 555 -9.64 17.14 -13.08
CA ALA A 555 -9.71 16.77 -11.68
C ALA A 555 -10.82 17.56 -10.98
N PRO A 556 -11.55 16.94 -10.03
CA PRO A 556 -12.50 17.68 -9.21
C PRO A 556 -11.77 18.78 -8.45
N ARG A 557 -12.26 20.02 -8.47
CA ARG A 557 -11.78 21.09 -7.61
C ARG A 557 -12.55 21.00 -6.30
N ILE A 558 -11.83 20.80 -5.20
CA ILE A 558 -12.39 20.77 -3.85
C ILE A 558 -12.11 22.13 -3.23
N VAL A 559 -13.19 22.83 -2.89
CA VAL A 559 -13.13 24.06 -2.12
C VAL A 559 -13.59 23.74 -0.71
N THR A 560 -12.66 23.85 0.24
CA THR A 560 -12.97 23.68 1.65
C THR A 560 -13.35 25.03 2.26
N ILE A 561 -14.54 25.09 2.84
CA ILE A 561 -15.01 26.22 3.66
C ILE A 561 -15.19 25.77 5.10
N ARG A 562 -15.17 26.71 6.04
CA ARG A 562 -15.41 26.43 7.45
C ARG A 562 -16.68 27.13 7.92
N ILE A 563 -17.56 26.37 8.56
CA ILE A 563 -18.81 26.85 9.14
C ILE A 563 -18.80 26.67 10.66
N PRO A 564 -19.61 27.42 11.42
CA PRO A 564 -19.81 27.15 12.84
C PRO A 564 -20.35 25.74 13.07
N VAL A 565 -19.85 25.03 14.09
CA VAL A 565 -20.21 23.63 14.38
C VAL A 565 -21.71 23.48 14.69
N ASP A 566 -22.31 24.49 15.32
CA ASP A 566 -23.75 24.54 15.58
C ASP A 566 -24.60 24.65 14.31
N LYS A 567 -24.01 25.13 13.20
CA LYS A 567 -24.66 25.32 11.89
C LYS A 567 -24.56 24.13 10.94
N ILE A 568 -23.84 23.08 11.32
CA ILE A 568 -23.78 21.82 10.54
C ILE A 568 -25.19 21.27 10.29
N ARG A 569 -26.07 21.34 11.30
CA ARG A 569 -27.45 20.85 11.20
C ARG A 569 -28.28 21.61 10.17
N ASP A 570 -28.02 22.90 9.99
CA ASP A 570 -28.75 23.76 9.06
C ASP A 570 -28.37 23.43 7.60
N VAL A 571 -27.10 23.06 7.36
CA VAL A 571 -26.61 22.64 6.04
C VAL A 571 -27.11 21.24 5.65
N ILE A 572 -27.06 20.28 6.60
CA ILE A 572 -27.54 18.90 6.34
C ILE A 572 -29.08 18.90 6.21
N GLY A 573 -29.75 19.60 7.12
CA GLY A 573 -31.21 19.63 7.24
C GLY A 573 -31.82 18.31 7.72
N PRO A 574 -33.13 18.28 8.02
CA PRO A 574 -33.81 17.07 8.50
C PRO A 574 -33.66 15.90 7.52
N GLY A 575 -33.05 14.80 7.98
CA GLY A 575 -32.82 13.60 7.17
C GLY A 575 -31.88 13.79 5.98
N GLY A 576 -31.04 14.84 5.96
CA GLY A 576 -30.15 15.14 4.84
C GLY A 576 -30.86 15.78 3.64
N LYS A 577 -32.09 16.27 3.80
CA LYS A 577 -32.89 16.81 2.69
C LYS A 577 -32.27 18.09 2.10
N MET A 578 -31.70 18.96 2.94
CA MET A 578 -31.15 20.23 2.49
C MET A 578 -29.88 20.01 1.67
N ILE A 579 -28.91 19.27 2.22
CA ILE A 579 -27.67 18.95 1.52
C ILE A 579 -27.91 18.22 0.19
N ARG A 580 -28.86 17.27 0.15
CA ARG A 580 -29.28 16.61 -1.09
C ARG A 580 -29.86 17.59 -2.11
N SER A 581 -30.66 18.56 -1.67
CA SER A 581 -31.21 19.58 -2.57
C SER A 581 -30.12 20.48 -3.14
N ILE A 582 -29.10 20.85 -2.34
CA ILE A 582 -27.95 21.64 -2.83
C ILE A 582 -27.19 20.83 -3.88
N ILE A 583 -26.88 19.57 -3.59
CA ILE A 583 -26.21 18.64 -4.51
C ILE A 583 -27.01 18.49 -5.81
N GLU A 584 -28.31 18.24 -5.73
CA GLU A 584 -29.18 18.07 -6.92
C GLU A 584 -29.26 19.34 -7.78
N ARG A 585 -29.32 20.53 -7.15
CA ARG A 585 -29.41 21.82 -7.86
C ARG A 585 -28.12 22.27 -8.51
N THR A 586 -26.98 21.87 -7.95
CA THR A 586 -25.65 22.38 -8.36
C THR A 586 -24.80 21.32 -9.05
N GLY A 587 -25.13 20.04 -8.91
CA GLY A 587 -24.36 18.92 -9.46
C GLY A 587 -23.01 18.69 -8.77
N VAL A 588 -22.73 19.38 -7.65
CA VAL A 588 -21.48 19.23 -6.90
C VAL A 588 -21.59 18.09 -5.89
N LYS A 589 -20.46 17.57 -5.42
CA LYS A 589 -20.42 16.74 -4.22
C LYS A 589 -20.13 17.62 -3.00
N ILE A 590 -20.80 17.35 -1.89
CA ILE A 590 -20.61 18.08 -0.64
C ILE A 590 -20.37 17.06 0.46
N ASP A 591 -19.27 17.24 1.19
CA ASP A 591 -18.92 16.47 2.36
C ASP A 591 -18.79 17.41 3.56
N VAL A 592 -19.37 17.03 4.69
CA VAL A 592 -19.50 17.89 5.89
C VAL A 592 -18.94 17.16 7.09
N GLU A 593 -17.87 17.72 7.64
CA GLU A 593 -17.16 17.20 8.80
C GLU A 593 -17.76 17.71 10.11
N ASP A 594 -17.66 16.88 11.15
CA ASP A 594 -18.15 17.20 12.51
C ASP A 594 -17.41 18.39 13.16
N ASP A 595 -16.25 18.78 12.63
CA ASP A 595 -15.46 19.93 13.09
C ASP A 595 -15.80 21.26 12.40
N GLY A 596 -16.82 21.24 11.54
CA GLY A 596 -17.31 22.39 10.78
C GLY A 596 -16.63 22.61 9.43
N ARG A 597 -15.74 21.72 8.97
CA ARG A 597 -15.24 21.77 7.59
C ARG A 597 -16.30 21.26 6.61
N VAL A 598 -16.44 21.96 5.48
CA VAL A 598 -17.32 21.56 4.37
C VAL A 598 -16.51 21.55 3.09
N ASN A 599 -16.38 20.37 2.48
CA ASN A 599 -15.66 20.16 1.23
C ASN A 599 -16.65 20.14 0.07
N VAL A 600 -16.58 21.15 -0.82
CA VAL A 600 -17.41 21.24 -2.02
C VAL A 600 -16.57 20.85 -3.23
N ALA A 601 -16.89 19.72 -3.87
CA ALA A 601 -16.14 19.17 -4.99
C ALA A 601 -16.90 19.29 -6.31
N SER A 602 -16.28 19.87 -7.33
CA SER A 602 -16.84 20.01 -8.68
C SER A 602 -15.76 20.14 -9.74
N SER A 603 -15.96 19.60 -10.93
CA SER A 603 -15.11 19.92 -12.11
C SER A 603 -15.45 21.29 -12.72
N ASP A 604 -16.63 21.84 -12.44
CA ASP A 604 -17.05 23.18 -12.86
C ASP A 604 -16.99 24.17 -11.70
N GLY A 605 -16.20 25.24 -11.87
CA GLY A 605 -15.99 26.26 -10.87
C GLY A 605 -17.25 27.07 -10.55
N ASP A 606 -18.11 27.32 -11.54
CA ASP A 606 -19.34 28.10 -11.32
C ASP A 606 -20.34 27.33 -10.46
N SER A 607 -20.44 26.01 -10.69
CA SER A 607 -21.26 25.12 -9.88
C SER A 607 -20.77 25.04 -8.43
N ALA A 608 -19.45 24.98 -8.20
CA ALA A 608 -18.87 25.04 -6.85
C ALA A 608 -19.20 26.36 -6.15
N GLN A 609 -19.02 27.50 -6.83
CA GLN A 609 -19.32 28.82 -6.26
C GLN A 609 -20.79 28.98 -5.88
N LYS A 610 -21.72 28.46 -6.70
CA LYS A 610 -23.16 28.45 -6.38
C LYS A 610 -23.46 27.65 -5.12
N ALA A 611 -22.86 26.46 -4.98
CA ALA A 611 -23.06 25.63 -3.79
C ALA A 611 -22.49 26.31 -2.53
N ILE A 612 -21.28 26.88 -2.63
CA ILE A 612 -20.67 27.64 -1.53
C ILE A 612 -21.55 28.82 -1.13
N GLY A 613 -22.09 29.58 -2.10
CA GLY A 613 -22.99 30.70 -1.82
C GLY A 613 -24.23 30.26 -1.03
N ILE A 614 -24.87 29.16 -1.43
CA ILE A 614 -26.02 28.60 -0.70
C ILE A 614 -25.62 28.18 0.73
N ILE A 615 -24.47 27.53 0.90
CA ILE A 615 -24.00 27.10 2.23
C ILE A 615 -23.68 28.32 3.10
N GLN A 616 -23.05 29.35 2.55
CA GLN A 616 -22.75 30.59 3.26
C GLN A 616 -24.02 31.34 3.66
N GLU A 617 -25.05 31.36 2.82
CA GLU A 617 -26.35 31.94 3.17
C GLU A 617 -27.04 31.18 4.31
N LEU A 618 -26.99 29.84 4.29
CA LEU A 618 -27.55 28.99 5.35
C LEU A 618 -26.78 29.08 6.68
N THR A 619 -25.48 29.30 6.60
CA THR A 619 -24.59 29.38 7.78
C THR A 619 -24.26 30.81 8.20
N ALA A 620 -24.83 31.80 7.52
CA ALA A 620 -24.69 33.20 7.86
C ALA A 620 -25.18 33.42 9.29
N THR A 621 -24.38 34.12 10.08
CA THR A 621 -24.76 34.57 11.42
C THR A 621 -25.07 36.07 11.37
N PRO A 622 -26.13 36.50 12.07
CA PRO A 622 -26.45 37.92 12.16
C PRO A 622 -25.35 38.65 12.94
N GLU A 623 -24.80 39.70 12.34
CA GLU A 623 -23.75 40.53 12.94
C GLU A 623 -24.35 41.78 13.57
N LEU A 624 -23.87 42.15 14.76
CA LEU A 624 -24.26 43.40 15.42
C LEU A 624 -23.94 44.61 14.52
N ASN A 625 -24.86 45.57 14.43
CA ASN A 625 -24.80 46.79 13.62
C ASN A 625 -24.83 46.60 12.10
N LYS A 626 -25.00 45.37 11.59
CA LYS A 626 -25.17 45.12 10.16
C LYS A 626 -26.63 45.31 9.73
N THR A 627 -26.82 45.78 8.51
CA THR A 627 -28.14 46.01 7.91
C THR A 627 -28.53 44.85 7.01
N TYR A 628 -29.76 44.38 7.15
CA TYR A 628 -30.33 43.28 6.38
C TYR A 628 -31.64 43.71 5.72
N MET A 629 -31.89 43.17 4.52
CA MET A 629 -33.20 43.25 3.87
C MET A 629 -34.05 42.09 4.38
N GLY A 630 -34.96 42.37 5.32
CA GLY A 630 -35.76 41.35 5.98
C GLY A 630 -37.21 41.35 5.51
N LYS A 631 -37.86 40.18 5.57
CA LYS A 631 -39.29 40.03 5.25
C LYS A 631 -40.10 39.97 6.54
N VAL A 632 -41.15 40.78 6.64
CA VAL A 632 -42.07 40.75 7.79
C VAL A 632 -42.84 39.44 7.76
N GLN A 633 -42.58 38.54 8.72
CA GLN A 633 -43.25 37.25 8.82
C GLN A 633 -44.55 37.36 9.60
N ARG A 634 -44.54 38.10 10.71
CA ARG A 634 -45.70 38.25 11.59
C ARG A 634 -45.70 39.58 12.31
N ILE A 635 -46.86 40.23 12.37
CA ILE A 635 -47.05 41.47 13.12
C ILE A 635 -47.72 41.17 14.46
N THR A 636 -47.24 41.80 15.54
CA THR A 636 -47.84 41.75 16.87
C THR A 636 -48.07 43.17 17.40
N ASP A 637 -48.83 43.30 18.49
CA ASP A 637 -49.20 44.63 19.01
C ASP A 637 -48.00 45.42 19.58
N PHE A 638 -46.88 44.75 19.84
CA PHE A 638 -45.65 45.36 20.37
C PHE A 638 -44.50 45.43 19.35
N GLY A 639 -44.70 44.97 18.11
CA GLY A 639 -43.66 44.99 17.07
C GLY A 639 -43.93 44.05 15.90
N ALA A 640 -42.89 43.75 15.14
CA ALA A 640 -42.93 42.80 14.04
C ALA A 640 -41.77 41.81 14.10
N PHE A 641 -42.04 40.55 13.79
CA PHE A 641 -41.01 39.55 13.55
C PHE A 641 -40.61 39.62 12.08
N VAL A 642 -39.33 39.91 11.86
CA VAL A 642 -38.75 40.10 10.54
C VAL A 642 -37.70 39.03 10.33
N GLU A 643 -37.89 38.20 9.32
CA GLU A 643 -36.91 37.20 8.91
C GLU A 643 -35.80 37.92 8.14
N ILE A 644 -34.60 37.93 8.71
CA ILE A 644 -33.42 38.61 8.13
C ILE A 644 -32.48 37.66 7.38
N MET A 645 -32.58 36.36 7.69
CA MET A 645 -31.89 35.25 7.04
C MET A 645 -32.80 34.02 7.12
N PRO A 646 -32.67 33.01 6.24
CA PRO A 646 -33.50 31.82 6.27
C PRO A 646 -33.57 31.18 7.67
N GLY A 647 -34.77 31.15 8.26
CA GLY A 647 -35.01 30.58 9.60
C GLY A 647 -34.51 31.41 10.79
N THR A 648 -34.05 32.65 10.56
CA THR A 648 -33.57 33.57 11.60
C THR A 648 -34.45 34.81 11.68
N ASP A 649 -35.28 34.88 12.72
CA ASP A 649 -36.17 36.00 12.99
C ASP A 649 -35.56 36.99 13.99
N GLY A 650 -35.65 38.27 13.68
CA GLY A 650 -35.39 39.36 14.62
C GLY A 650 -36.67 40.09 15.00
N LEU A 651 -36.74 40.59 16.24
CA LEU A 651 -37.84 41.41 16.72
C LEU A 651 -37.56 42.89 16.41
N LEU A 652 -38.38 43.47 15.53
CA LEU A 652 -38.48 44.91 15.33
C LEU A 652 -39.53 45.47 16.29
N HIS A 653 -39.08 46.00 17.43
CA HIS A 653 -39.98 46.56 18.44
C HIS A 653 -40.66 47.84 17.94
N VAL A 654 -41.89 48.13 18.38
CA VAL A 654 -42.67 49.30 17.93
C VAL A 654 -41.93 50.64 18.08
N SER A 655 -41.05 50.77 19.08
CA SER A 655 -40.24 51.97 19.31
C SER A 655 -39.11 52.17 18.29
N GLU A 656 -38.77 51.13 17.54
CA GLU A 656 -37.64 51.07 16.60
C GLU A 656 -38.07 51.04 15.13
N ILE A 657 -39.38 51.17 14.85
CA ILE A 657 -39.95 51.15 13.49
C ILE A 657 -39.71 52.47 12.75
N SER A 658 -39.93 53.60 13.43
CA SER A 658 -39.90 54.93 12.80
C SER A 658 -39.37 56.02 13.76
N THR A 659 -39.03 57.19 13.21
CA THR A 659 -38.61 58.38 13.96
C THR A 659 -39.78 59.08 14.66
N HIS A 660 -41.01 58.93 14.17
CA HIS A 660 -42.24 59.42 14.80
C HIS A 660 -42.93 58.34 15.67
N ARG A 661 -43.85 58.77 16.55
CA ARG A 661 -44.57 57.85 17.45
C ARG A 661 -45.61 57.04 16.66
N VAL A 662 -45.34 55.75 16.51
CA VAL A 662 -46.26 54.77 15.89
C VAL A 662 -47.34 54.38 16.90
N LYS A 663 -48.63 54.49 16.50
CA LYS A 663 -49.78 54.09 17.33
C LYS A 663 -50.18 52.63 17.10
N ASP A 664 -50.18 52.18 15.84
CA ASP A 664 -50.39 50.78 15.46
C ASP A 664 -49.27 50.36 14.49
N VAL A 665 -48.69 49.18 14.72
CA VAL A 665 -47.62 48.60 13.89
C VAL A 665 -48.13 48.32 12.47
N ARG A 666 -49.43 48.03 12.32
CA ARG A 666 -50.08 47.70 11.04
C ARG A 666 -50.20 48.89 10.09
N ASP A 667 -50.05 50.11 10.60
CA ASP A 667 -50.05 51.32 9.78
C ASP A 667 -48.74 51.49 8.99
N GLU A 668 -47.64 50.93 9.51
CA GLU A 668 -46.28 51.12 8.98
C GLU A 668 -45.72 49.87 8.30
N LEU A 669 -46.22 48.67 8.68
CA LEU A 669 -45.73 47.38 8.22
C LEU A 669 -46.88 46.49 7.77
N LYS A 670 -46.65 45.72 6.71
CA LYS A 670 -47.55 44.66 6.24
C LYS A 670 -46.85 43.32 6.28
N GLU A 671 -47.59 42.26 6.60
CA GLU A 671 -47.05 40.89 6.49
C GLU A 671 -46.64 40.61 5.04
N GLY A 672 -45.47 40.00 4.88
CA GLY A 672 -44.84 39.76 3.59
C GLY A 672 -44.04 40.95 3.02
N GLN A 673 -44.09 42.14 3.63
CA GLN A 673 -43.34 43.31 3.17
C GLN A 673 -41.82 43.12 3.40
N GLN A 674 -41.01 43.51 2.41
CA GLN A 674 -39.55 43.59 2.55
C GLN A 674 -39.14 44.97 3.08
N ILE A 675 -38.35 45.00 4.15
CA ILE A 675 -37.88 46.22 4.81
C ILE A 675 -36.40 46.11 5.18
N MET A 676 -35.67 47.23 5.13
CA MET A 676 -34.29 47.31 5.63
C MET A 676 -34.30 47.51 7.14
N VAL A 677 -33.53 46.69 7.85
CA VAL A 677 -33.44 46.67 9.31
C VAL A 677 -32.00 46.46 9.77
N LYS A 678 -31.57 47.20 10.80
CA LYS A 678 -30.23 47.08 11.40
C LYS A 678 -30.31 46.22 12.65
N VAL A 679 -29.38 45.29 12.83
CA VAL A 679 -29.27 44.53 14.09
C VAL A 679 -28.67 45.44 15.15
N ILE A 680 -29.43 45.75 16.20
CA ILE A 680 -28.99 46.67 17.27
C ILE A 680 -28.54 45.93 18.53
N ASN A 681 -28.96 44.67 18.71
CA ASN A 681 -28.54 43.85 19.84
C ASN A 681 -28.76 42.36 19.53
N ILE A 682 -27.87 41.52 20.04
CA ILE A 682 -27.98 40.06 20.05
C ILE A 682 -27.82 39.63 21.51
N ASP A 683 -28.91 39.18 22.12
CA ASP A 683 -28.94 38.77 23.52
C ASP A 683 -28.19 37.42 23.71
N PRO A 684 -27.61 37.10 24.89
CA PRO A 684 -26.93 35.82 25.13
C PRO A 684 -27.85 34.60 24.96
N THR A 685 -29.17 34.81 24.95
CA THR A 685 -30.19 33.78 24.67
C THR A 685 -30.45 33.56 23.17
N GLY A 686 -29.74 34.27 22.28
CA GLY A 686 -29.89 34.19 20.82
C GLY A 686 -30.98 35.09 20.24
N LYS A 687 -31.65 35.92 21.05
CA LYS A 687 -32.71 36.83 20.59
C LYS A 687 -32.12 38.07 19.92
N ILE A 688 -32.54 38.32 18.68
CA ILE A 688 -32.04 39.42 17.86
C ILE A 688 -33.02 40.59 17.92
N ARG A 689 -32.52 41.79 18.23
CA ARG A 689 -33.29 43.04 18.19
C ARG A 689 -32.92 43.84 16.94
N LEU A 690 -33.95 44.29 16.24
CA LEU A 690 -33.83 45.03 14.99
C LEU A 690 -34.28 46.48 15.16
N SER A 691 -33.69 47.39 14.38
CA SER A 691 -34.13 48.78 14.28
C SER A 691 -34.13 49.26 12.85
N ARG A 692 -35.27 49.82 12.43
CA ARG A 692 -35.42 50.58 11.18
C ARG A 692 -35.14 52.07 11.42
N LYS A 693 -35.48 52.55 12.62
CA LYS A 693 -35.21 53.93 13.06
C LYS A 693 -33.72 54.29 13.02
N ALA A 694 -32.84 53.38 13.43
CA ALA A 694 -31.39 53.59 13.37
C ALA A 694 -30.89 53.89 11.94
N LEU A 695 -31.52 53.29 10.92
CA LEU A 695 -31.17 53.55 9.52
C LEU A 695 -31.68 54.91 9.04
N LEU A 696 -32.92 55.26 9.41
CA LEU A 696 -33.52 56.56 9.07
C LEU A 696 -32.75 57.73 9.71
N GLN A 697 -32.15 57.51 10.89
CA GLN A 697 -31.29 58.48 11.55
C GLN A 697 -29.88 58.56 10.91
N ASP A 698 -29.29 57.41 10.53
CA ASP A 698 -28.01 57.37 9.81
C ASP A 698 -28.11 58.03 8.41
N GLU A 699 -29.22 57.85 7.68
CA GLU A 699 -29.49 58.51 6.39
C GLU A 699 -29.70 60.02 6.54
N ALA A 700 -30.43 60.45 7.57
CA ALA A 700 -30.60 61.88 7.88
C ALA A 700 -29.27 62.55 8.29
N ALA A 701 -28.37 61.83 8.97
CA ALA A 701 -27.04 62.32 9.33
C ALA A 701 -26.10 62.42 8.11
N LYS A 702 -26.15 61.47 7.15
CA LYS A 702 -25.38 61.53 5.90
C LYS A 702 -25.87 62.62 4.94
N ALA A 703 -27.18 62.80 4.81
CA ALA A 703 -27.75 63.91 4.03
C ALA A 703 -27.40 65.28 4.61
N GLY A 704 -27.19 65.38 5.93
CA GLY A 704 -26.67 66.58 6.58
C GLY A 704 -25.16 66.82 6.37
N ALA A 705 -24.38 65.78 6.09
CA ALA A 705 -22.94 65.87 5.86
C ALA A 705 -22.58 66.18 4.39
N GLU A 706 -23.31 65.66 3.41
CA GLU A 706 -23.12 66.03 1.98
C GLU A 706 -23.52 67.48 1.69
N ALA A 707 -24.47 68.04 2.45
CA ALA A 707 -24.83 69.47 2.40
C ALA A 707 -23.75 70.40 2.98
N ALA A 708 -22.68 69.87 3.59
CA ALA A 708 -21.62 70.63 4.24
C ALA A 708 -20.28 70.64 3.46
N THR A 709 -20.23 70.15 2.22
CA THR A 709 -19.03 70.28 1.36
C THR A 709 -19.13 71.56 0.54
N PRO A 710 -18.33 72.62 0.79
CA PRO A 710 -18.37 73.82 -0.03
C PRO A 710 -17.70 73.55 -1.38
N ALA A 711 -18.34 74.00 -2.46
CA ALA A 711 -17.75 74.07 -3.78
C ALA A 711 -16.45 74.87 -3.73
N ALA A 712 -15.33 74.25 -4.14
CA ALA A 712 -14.08 74.95 -4.38
C ALA A 712 -14.31 75.96 -5.53
N LYS A 713 -14.00 77.22 -5.26
CA LYS A 713 -13.83 78.26 -6.27
C LYS A 713 -12.37 78.24 -6.75
N ASP A 714 -12.25 78.25 -8.08
CA ASP A 714 -11.09 78.42 -8.97
C ASP A 714 -10.03 77.30 -9.01
#